data_AF-A0AAY4EQA8-F1
#
_entry.id   AF-A0AAY4EQA8-F1
#
_cell.length_a   1.000
_cell.length_b   1.000
_cell.length_c   1.000
_cell.angle_alpha   90.00
_cell.angle_beta   90.00
_cell.angle_gamma   90.00
#
_symmetry.space_group_name_H-M   'P 1'
#
loop_
_entity.id
_entity.type
_entity.pdbx_description
1 polymer ?
#
loop_
_entity_poly.entity_id
_entity_poly.type
_entity_poly.pdbx_seq_one_letter_code
_entity_poly.pdbx_strand_id
1 'polypeptide(L)'
;ISRAHKLAEKLTILNDRGRGVLIRMNYIKKACSDSKLRPSFLMDKAMESAMKYINKKFPSIDFRGSSQHLSNIQKQKTIVLEGLSSYYESFLDVMEFRVRIFNTTKCPTVNFDFTKSFLDLIVTYASVIIMLSRIDDKKVLVGMYNCAHEMSNGNSEPSYPRLGQMFLEYEQPLKKLTEEFGPHTKVVTEALLSLQMVYPRRNLPVEQWRSAQLLSLLSAPAAMLSPACCDTMACEYLSMDVMERWIILGFLLCHSSLNTNAASQELWKMALRSGLYLTLIRDEVINIHKFSEDYFDGLKGYSKRVADIKECREHVVTNCGAIHREKRHFLRNAVKELYKILEDEPGLLGPKALFVFMALSFSRDEIGWLVRHSENVPKTKTPEDYVDSQIAELLFYMQRLRTLLAKHNSVIQRYHVMYLAQFDSLVINDTIQSMYVCPEEESVLMSSFISILSALSLKQVENGEEFDFKALRLDWLRLQAYTSVSKAALALKEYPDLAKIMNMTQFHTRLMDDIDGLLVEAADISILCYYPRVFEKMFTQGSEDVAMQRYLMAFPMACTHFNQSCHDMCPEEMEEIEKRSLKLCVTFLEEIARQTCTVVLEICAEQCNLNDQLLAKHCADTISRARNKKQKKQMPKKGEVQKEKPGTESQRKDRAIVTNMDRMHLTLSELCTAFSHYPDFTVFNHIVVPAEFLLSQLETRLTKTIVRMANYNQTTHEISRPSDLLAGIRAYTASLHSLSCYINIDMTRLVKCVLLQQTQPLDSQGGQTITTLYTNWYLEGLLRQASNAVIIHCPTMHCFMNQTIENERTFHAEEFSDIVEMQALAELLGPYGLKFLSENLMWHITSQVAELKKLVIENMDTLVQMRAKFDKPETMANLQKKLTGCENVLKRMTIIGVILSFRRHCPFLMGPIECLRDFLPPDSDVKVNYIKTPTATNHHEISTAYSLFMALQAVLSCVCVKFSCTILSTDNSSSEEEYKLTCLLLVYIAVSLPVLSLDSNSFYSREYGGHQNNIHCLTTAVNQLSAAMFTVQRKNIEQHLKEFLLVASSTLLQLGQNSERLEAKNRESIYLLLHLIVEESPFLSQDMLESCFPYVLLRNSYREVYKTFIHTLG
;
A
#
# COMPACT_ATOMS: atom_id res chain seq x y z
N ILE A 1 -45.75 -38.88 -22.55
CA ILE A 1 -44.72 -39.34 -21.57
C ILE A 1 -43.72 -38.23 -21.26
N SER A 2 -43.03 -37.61 -22.23
CA SER A 2 -42.11 -36.46 -21.98
C SER A 2 -42.77 -35.23 -21.35
N ARG A 3 -43.98 -34.87 -21.82
CA ARG A 3 -44.78 -33.71 -21.36
C ARG A 3 -45.08 -33.72 -19.85
N ALA A 4 -45.31 -34.90 -19.26
CA ALA A 4 -45.57 -35.06 -17.82
C ALA A 4 -44.30 -35.06 -16.96
N HIS A 5 -43.10 -35.15 -17.56
CA HIS A 5 -41.87 -35.36 -16.80
C HIS A 5 -41.11 -34.08 -16.44
N LYS A 6 -41.47 -32.91 -16.98
CA LYS A 6 -40.84 -31.60 -16.67
C LYS A 6 -39.31 -31.67 -16.71
N LEU A 7 -38.77 -32.18 -17.83
CA LEU A 7 -37.34 -32.48 -17.95
C LEU A 7 -36.47 -31.21 -17.93
N ALA A 8 -36.92 -30.15 -18.59
CA ALA A 8 -36.22 -28.86 -18.62
C ALA A 8 -36.04 -28.28 -17.20
N GLU A 9 -37.13 -28.22 -16.43
CA GLU A 9 -37.11 -27.71 -15.06
C GLU A 9 -36.28 -28.60 -14.14
N LYS A 10 -36.45 -29.92 -14.24
CA LYS A 10 -35.65 -30.86 -13.43
C LYS A 10 -34.16 -30.75 -13.72
N LEU A 11 -33.76 -30.67 -14.99
CA LEU A 11 -32.36 -30.50 -15.35
C LEU A 11 -31.80 -29.18 -14.81
N THR A 12 -32.56 -28.10 -14.91
CA THR A 12 -32.13 -26.78 -14.40
C THR A 12 -31.92 -26.84 -12.88
N ILE A 13 -32.92 -27.30 -12.13
CA ILE A 13 -32.88 -27.37 -10.66
C ILE A 13 -31.82 -28.36 -10.17
N LEU A 14 -31.69 -29.53 -10.81
CA LEU A 14 -30.72 -30.54 -10.39
C LEU A 14 -29.29 -30.12 -10.71
N ASN A 15 -29.02 -29.40 -11.80
CA ASN A 15 -27.67 -28.90 -12.05
C ASN A 15 -27.23 -27.89 -10.99
N ASP A 16 -28.12 -26.96 -10.63
CA ASP A 16 -27.86 -25.98 -9.58
C ASP A 16 -27.66 -26.66 -8.20
N ARG A 17 -28.62 -27.52 -7.79
CA ARG A 17 -28.48 -28.32 -6.55
C ARG A 17 -27.22 -29.17 -6.57
N GLY A 18 -26.87 -29.79 -7.70
CA GLY A 18 -25.67 -30.59 -7.86
C GLY A 18 -24.38 -29.79 -7.66
N ARG A 19 -24.31 -28.57 -8.17
CA ARG A 19 -23.19 -27.64 -7.94
C ARG A 19 -23.08 -27.30 -6.45
N GLY A 20 -24.20 -26.95 -5.81
CA GLY A 20 -24.26 -26.70 -4.37
C GLY A 20 -23.79 -27.89 -3.53
N VAL A 21 -24.28 -29.09 -3.82
CA VAL A 21 -23.86 -30.33 -3.14
C VAL A 21 -22.38 -30.62 -3.34
N LEU A 22 -21.85 -30.44 -4.55
CA LEU A 22 -20.43 -30.64 -4.85
C LEU A 22 -19.55 -29.67 -4.06
N ILE A 23 -19.96 -28.41 -3.96
CA ILE A 23 -19.30 -27.39 -3.14
C ILE A 23 -19.35 -27.77 -1.65
N ARG A 24 -20.51 -28.19 -1.12
CA ARG A 24 -20.62 -28.67 0.27
C ARG A 24 -19.69 -29.86 0.54
N MET A 25 -19.60 -30.83 -0.38
CA MET A 25 -18.68 -31.98 -0.22
C MET A 25 -17.20 -31.55 -0.24
N ASN A 26 -16.84 -30.60 -1.10
CA ASN A 26 -15.50 -30.00 -1.11
C ASN A 26 -15.22 -29.29 0.23
N TYR A 27 -16.16 -28.48 0.72
CA TYR A 27 -16.06 -27.81 2.01
C TYR A 27 -15.84 -28.80 3.16
N ILE A 28 -16.68 -29.83 3.30
CA ILE A 28 -16.54 -30.85 4.35
C ILE A 28 -15.17 -31.53 4.27
N LYS A 29 -14.73 -31.91 3.06
CA LYS A 29 -13.39 -32.50 2.87
C LYS A 29 -12.29 -31.57 3.40
N LYS A 30 -12.34 -30.29 3.06
CA LYS A 30 -11.34 -29.29 3.47
C LYS A 30 -11.41 -29.03 4.97
N ALA A 31 -12.61 -28.82 5.51
CA ALA A 31 -12.82 -28.58 6.94
C ALA A 31 -12.34 -29.76 7.80
N CYS A 32 -12.55 -31.01 7.36
CA CYS A 32 -12.03 -32.17 8.08
C CYS A 32 -10.50 -32.33 7.95
N SER A 33 -9.90 -31.85 6.87
CA SER A 33 -8.45 -31.95 6.65
C SER A 33 -7.66 -30.84 7.35
N ASP A 34 -8.26 -29.67 7.57
CA ASP A 34 -7.64 -28.53 8.25
C ASP A 34 -7.80 -28.64 9.77
N SER A 35 -6.68 -28.62 10.50
CA SER A 35 -6.67 -28.72 11.96
C SER A 35 -7.39 -27.56 12.67
N LYS A 36 -7.55 -26.41 12.00
CA LYS A 36 -8.25 -25.23 12.55
C LYS A 36 -9.76 -25.30 12.38
N LEU A 37 -10.23 -25.89 11.28
CA LEU A 37 -11.66 -25.97 10.93
C LEU A 37 -12.29 -27.30 11.37
N ARG A 38 -11.47 -28.33 11.63
CA ARG A 38 -11.95 -29.63 12.08
C ARG A 38 -12.65 -29.50 13.44
N PRO A 39 -13.86 -30.05 13.62
CA PRO A 39 -14.57 -30.01 14.89
C PRO A 39 -13.70 -30.47 16.06
N SER A 40 -13.64 -29.67 17.13
CA SER A 40 -12.68 -29.84 18.23
C SER A 40 -12.75 -31.21 18.91
N PHE A 41 -13.95 -31.78 19.02
CA PHE A 41 -14.15 -33.12 19.59
C PHE A 41 -13.57 -34.25 18.72
N LEU A 42 -13.38 -34.04 17.40
CA LEU A 42 -12.67 -35.00 16.54
C LEU A 42 -11.15 -34.94 16.71
N MET A 43 -10.63 -33.92 17.39
CA MET A 43 -9.21 -33.77 17.72
C MET A 43 -8.90 -34.22 19.16
N ASP A 44 -9.92 -34.46 19.99
CA ASP A 44 -9.75 -34.92 21.35
C ASP A 44 -9.25 -36.37 21.39
N LYS A 45 -8.12 -36.59 22.08
CA LYS A 45 -7.56 -37.94 22.31
C LYS A 45 -8.56 -38.86 23.00
N ALA A 46 -9.45 -38.33 23.84
CA ALA A 46 -10.49 -39.11 24.50
C ALA A 46 -11.50 -39.71 23.50
N MET A 47 -11.73 -39.07 22.36
CA MET A 47 -12.66 -39.53 21.32
C MET A 47 -12.04 -40.49 20.31
N GLU A 48 -10.71 -40.61 20.27
CA GLU A 48 -10.00 -41.45 19.28
C GLU A 48 -10.42 -42.92 19.33
N SER A 49 -10.62 -43.48 20.54
CA SER A 49 -11.06 -44.86 20.71
C SER A 49 -12.48 -45.09 20.16
N ALA A 50 -13.37 -44.10 20.31
CA ALA A 50 -14.73 -44.12 19.78
C ALA A 50 -14.72 -44.05 18.25
N MET A 51 -13.94 -43.13 17.68
CA MET A 51 -13.81 -42.95 16.22
C MET A 51 -13.30 -44.21 15.53
N LYS A 52 -12.26 -44.86 16.08
CA LYS A 52 -11.73 -46.13 15.55
C LYS A 52 -12.76 -47.27 15.63
N TYR A 53 -13.51 -47.35 16.73
CA TYR A 53 -14.57 -48.35 16.90
C TYR A 53 -15.70 -48.14 15.87
N ILE A 54 -16.18 -46.91 15.72
CA ILE A 54 -17.23 -46.52 14.76
C ILE A 54 -16.78 -46.86 13.34
N ASN A 55 -15.58 -46.42 12.94
CA ASN A 55 -15.09 -46.67 11.58
C ASN A 55 -14.97 -48.18 11.26
N LYS A 56 -14.56 -49.00 12.24
CA LYS A 56 -14.43 -50.46 12.08
C LYS A 56 -15.77 -51.19 12.02
N LYS A 57 -16.78 -50.69 12.74
CA LYS A 57 -18.11 -51.33 12.85
C LYS A 57 -19.15 -50.73 11.92
N PHE A 58 -18.83 -49.65 11.21
CA PHE A 58 -19.74 -48.98 10.29
C PHE A 58 -20.29 -49.95 9.20
N PRO A 59 -21.60 -49.93 8.89
CA PRO A 59 -22.66 -49.08 9.48
C PRO A 59 -23.32 -49.68 10.74
N SER A 60 -23.07 -50.95 11.05
CA SER A 60 -23.71 -51.69 12.15
C SER A 60 -22.97 -51.53 13.49
N ILE A 61 -23.19 -50.39 14.15
CA ILE A 61 -22.59 -50.03 15.44
C ILE A 61 -23.46 -50.59 16.58
N ASP A 62 -22.86 -51.21 17.61
CA ASP A 62 -23.58 -51.75 18.78
C ASP A 62 -23.58 -50.72 19.92
N PHE A 63 -24.78 -50.25 20.27
CA PHE A 63 -25.02 -49.18 21.25
C PHE A 63 -25.55 -49.68 22.60
N ARG A 64 -26.12 -50.90 22.64
CA ARG A 64 -26.87 -51.42 23.80
C ARG A 64 -26.00 -52.25 24.73
N GLY A 65 -24.91 -52.82 24.24
CA GLY A 65 -23.83 -53.28 25.09
C GLY A 65 -23.09 -52.07 25.65
N SER A 66 -22.85 -51.98 26.96
CA SER A 66 -22.05 -50.92 27.62
C SER A 66 -20.61 -50.86 27.09
N SER A 67 -20.43 -50.39 25.86
CA SER A 67 -19.16 -50.30 25.17
C SER A 67 -18.38 -49.14 25.76
N GLN A 68 -17.32 -49.46 26.53
CA GLN A 68 -16.43 -48.47 27.14
C GLN A 68 -15.92 -47.44 26.10
N HIS A 69 -15.82 -47.85 24.83
CA HIS A 69 -15.39 -47.01 23.71
C HIS A 69 -16.33 -45.85 23.38
N LEU A 70 -17.65 -45.96 23.64
CA LEU A 70 -18.63 -44.91 23.30
C LEU A 70 -18.99 -43.99 24.49
N SER A 71 -18.38 -44.24 25.66
CA SER A 71 -18.67 -43.52 26.91
C SER A 71 -18.44 -42.01 26.82
N ASN A 72 -17.43 -41.57 26.06
CA ASN A 72 -17.15 -40.15 25.87
C ASN A 72 -18.17 -39.47 24.95
N ILE A 73 -18.65 -40.15 23.91
CA ILE A 73 -19.75 -39.65 23.05
C ILE A 73 -21.01 -39.45 23.88
N GLN A 74 -21.35 -40.38 24.77
CA GLN A 74 -22.50 -40.23 25.68
C GLN A 74 -22.39 -38.96 26.54
N LYS A 75 -21.19 -38.62 27.04
CA LYS A 75 -20.95 -37.41 27.85
C LYS A 75 -21.07 -36.12 27.05
N GLN A 76 -20.68 -36.13 25.78
CA GLN A 76 -20.64 -34.94 24.91
C GLN A 76 -21.70 -34.97 23.79
N LYS A 77 -22.76 -35.78 23.93
CA LYS A 77 -23.72 -36.07 22.85
C LYS A 77 -24.39 -34.83 22.26
N THR A 78 -24.71 -33.82 23.07
CA THR A 78 -25.30 -32.56 22.60
C THR A 78 -24.34 -31.79 21.67
N ILE A 79 -23.06 -31.68 22.07
CA ILE A 79 -22.02 -31.00 21.30
C ILE A 79 -21.77 -31.73 19.97
N VAL A 80 -21.76 -33.06 20.00
CA VAL A 80 -21.60 -33.89 18.78
C VAL A 80 -22.78 -33.71 17.83
N LEU A 81 -24.01 -33.66 18.34
CA LEU A 81 -25.21 -33.43 17.52
C LEU A 81 -25.19 -32.05 16.86
N GLU A 82 -24.96 -31.00 17.64
CA GLU A 82 -24.90 -29.62 17.14
C GLU A 82 -23.77 -29.45 16.12
N GLY A 83 -22.58 -29.99 16.42
CA GLY A 83 -21.39 -29.84 15.57
C GLY A 83 -21.37 -30.68 14.30
N LEU A 84 -22.13 -31.79 14.23
CA LEU A 84 -22.17 -32.67 13.04
C LEU A 84 -23.49 -32.62 12.26
N SER A 85 -24.52 -31.93 12.76
CA SER A 85 -25.82 -31.84 12.11
C SER A 85 -25.72 -31.34 10.65
N SER A 86 -25.02 -30.23 10.41
CA SER A 86 -24.89 -29.70 9.04
C SER A 86 -24.16 -30.68 8.10
N TYR A 87 -23.17 -31.42 8.59
CA TYR A 87 -22.46 -32.43 7.80
C TYR A 87 -23.34 -33.64 7.50
N TYR A 88 -24.12 -34.09 8.49
CA TYR A 88 -25.07 -35.19 8.32
C TYR A 88 -26.13 -34.84 7.25
N GLU A 89 -26.76 -33.68 7.36
CA GLU A 89 -27.74 -33.19 6.37
C GLU A 89 -27.10 -33.07 4.97
N SER A 90 -25.85 -32.63 4.88
CA SER A 90 -25.13 -32.57 3.59
C SER A 90 -24.93 -33.94 2.95
N PHE A 91 -24.71 -34.98 3.75
CA PHE A 91 -24.61 -36.35 3.24
C PHE A 91 -25.97 -36.93 2.85
N LEU A 92 -27.05 -36.51 3.52
CA LEU A 92 -28.41 -36.80 3.09
C LEU A 92 -28.73 -36.14 1.75
N ASP A 93 -28.33 -34.88 1.56
CA ASP A 93 -28.47 -34.18 0.29
C ASP A 93 -27.80 -34.93 -0.87
N VAL A 94 -26.62 -35.51 -0.65
CA VAL A 94 -25.96 -36.37 -1.66
C VAL A 94 -26.79 -37.61 -1.97
N MET A 95 -27.38 -38.24 -0.94
CA MET A 95 -28.24 -39.40 -1.11
C MET A 95 -29.53 -39.06 -1.87
N GLU A 96 -30.14 -37.90 -1.59
CA GLU A 96 -31.32 -37.40 -2.28
C GLU A 96 -31.03 -36.94 -3.70
N PHE A 97 -29.82 -36.43 -3.94
CA PHE A 97 -29.37 -35.97 -5.25
C PHE A 97 -29.15 -37.10 -6.26
N ARG A 98 -29.27 -38.38 -5.86
CA ARG A 98 -29.17 -39.55 -6.77
C ARG A 98 -29.94 -39.31 -8.08
N VAL A 99 -29.18 -39.15 -9.17
CA VAL A 99 -29.72 -38.72 -10.45
C VAL A 99 -30.50 -39.84 -11.13
N ARG A 100 -31.71 -39.55 -11.61
CA ARG A 100 -32.43 -40.41 -12.55
C ARG A 100 -32.07 -40.00 -13.98
N ILE A 101 -31.48 -40.92 -14.74
CA ILE A 101 -31.04 -40.64 -16.13
C ILE A 101 -32.22 -40.82 -17.10
N PHE A 102 -32.43 -39.83 -17.97
CA PHE A 102 -33.52 -39.80 -18.94
C PHE A 102 -33.08 -40.27 -20.34
N ASN A 103 -33.88 -41.14 -20.96
CA ASN A 103 -33.66 -41.68 -22.31
C ASN A 103 -34.24 -40.75 -23.39
N THR A 104 -33.40 -39.92 -24.02
CA THR A 104 -33.78 -38.93 -25.06
C THR A 104 -32.62 -38.72 -26.05
N THR A 105 -32.90 -38.28 -27.29
CA THR A 105 -31.87 -38.02 -28.33
C THR A 105 -31.17 -36.67 -28.07
N LYS A 106 -29.84 -36.63 -28.09
CA LYS A 106 -29.04 -35.47 -27.63
C LYS A 106 -27.94 -35.11 -28.64
N CYS A 107 -27.84 -33.84 -28.98
CA CYS A 107 -26.91 -33.28 -29.96
C CYS A 107 -26.73 -31.76 -29.73
N PRO A 108 -25.58 -31.26 -29.23
CA PRO A 108 -25.40 -29.87 -28.82
C PRO A 108 -25.41 -28.90 -29.99
N THR A 109 -25.26 -29.37 -31.23
CA THR A 109 -25.44 -28.55 -32.44
C THR A 109 -26.91 -28.33 -32.81
N VAL A 110 -27.84 -29.01 -32.15
CA VAL A 110 -29.28 -28.94 -32.39
C VAL A 110 -30.00 -28.56 -31.08
N ASN A 111 -30.02 -29.44 -30.07
CA ASN A 111 -30.58 -29.15 -28.75
C ASN A 111 -29.47 -28.82 -27.74
N PHE A 112 -28.84 -27.65 -27.93
CA PHE A 112 -27.67 -27.19 -27.15
C PHE A 112 -27.94 -27.22 -25.64
N ASP A 113 -28.92 -26.45 -25.16
CA ASP A 113 -29.18 -26.28 -23.72
C ASP A 113 -29.52 -27.62 -23.06
N PHE A 114 -30.35 -28.42 -23.73
CA PHE A 114 -30.74 -29.72 -23.22
C PHE A 114 -29.55 -30.70 -23.15
N THR A 115 -28.69 -30.71 -24.17
CA THR A 115 -27.51 -31.59 -24.19
C THR A 115 -26.46 -31.13 -23.17
N LYS A 116 -26.20 -29.82 -23.10
CA LYS A 116 -25.30 -29.22 -22.10
C LYS A 116 -25.76 -29.55 -20.69
N SER A 117 -27.00 -29.22 -20.32
CA SER A 117 -27.54 -29.49 -18.98
C SER A 117 -27.55 -30.98 -18.65
N PHE A 118 -27.72 -31.86 -19.64
CA PHE A 118 -27.63 -33.30 -19.40
C PHE A 118 -26.20 -33.77 -19.10
N LEU A 119 -25.21 -33.33 -19.90
CA LEU A 119 -23.81 -33.70 -19.71
C LEU A 119 -23.25 -33.09 -18.41
N ASP A 120 -23.61 -31.85 -18.12
CA ASP A 120 -23.28 -31.17 -16.85
C ASP A 120 -23.81 -31.97 -15.65
N LEU A 121 -25.06 -32.44 -15.70
CA LEU A 121 -25.65 -33.19 -14.59
C LEU A 121 -24.95 -34.53 -14.36
N ILE A 122 -24.62 -35.26 -15.43
CA ILE A 122 -23.91 -36.54 -15.35
C ILE A 122 -22.54 -36.35 -14.71
N VAL A 123 -21.78 -35.39 -15.23
CA VAL A 123 -20.43 -35.11 -14.75
C VAL A 123 -20.45 -34.57 -13.32
N THR A 124 -21.42 -33.73 -12.98
CA THR A 124 -21.60 -33.22 -11.62
C THR A 124 -21.92 -34.36 -10.67
N TYR A 125 -22.83 -35.28 -11.03
CA TYR A 125 -23.14 -36.47 -10.24
C TYR A 125 -21.90 -37.35 -10.03
N ALA A 126 -21.17 -37.68 -11.10
CA ALA A 126 -19.93 -38.43 -10.98
C ALA A 126 -18.90 -37.71 -10.09
N SER A 127 -18.78 -36.39 -10.22
CA SER A 127 -17.87 -35.57 -9.42
C SER A 127 -18.26 -35.55 -7.95
N VAL A 128 -19.55 -35.46 -7.62
CA VAL A 128 -20.07 -35.52 -6.24
C VAL A 128 -19.72 -36.87 -5.60
N ILE A 129 -19.95 -37.98 -6.31
CA ILE A 129 -19.67 -39.32 -5.80
C ILE A 129 -18.15 -39.56 -5.64
N ILE A 130 -17.33 -39.09 -6.58
CA ILE A 130 -15.87 -39.16 -6.47
C ILE A 130 -15.37 -38.26 -5.32
N MET A 131 -15.95 -37.08 -5.12
CA MET A 131 -15.62 -36.21 -3.99
C MET A 131 -16.03 -36.82 -2.65
N LEU A 132 -17.21 -37.44 -2.58
CA LEU A 132 -17.66 -38.18 -1.41
C LEU A 132 -16.66 -39.29 -1.03
N SER A 133 -16.16 -40.05 -2.01
CA SER A 133 -15.20 -41.12 -1.71
C SER A 133 -13.90 -40.58 -1.11
N ARG A 134 -13.48 -39.35 -1.47
CA ARG A 134 -12.28 -38.66 -0.98
C ARG A 134 -12.40 -38.05 0.42
N ILE A 135 -13.57 -38.13 1.07
CA ILE A 135 -13.72 -37.74 2.47
C ILE A 135 -13.37 -38.95 3.36
N ASP A 136 -12.20 -38.92 3.98
CA ASP A 136 -11.69 -40.04 4.78
C ASP A 136 -12.58 -40.30 6.01
N ASP A 137 -12.98 -39.25 6.73
CA ASP A 137 -13.75 -39.34 7.97
C ASP A 137 -15.25 -39.56 7.77
N LYS A 138 -15.76 -39.70 6.54
CA LYS A 138 -17.23 -39.74 6.27
C LYS A 138 -17.99 -40.76 7.12
N LYS A 139 -17.42 -41.96 7.32
CA LYS A 139 -18.01 -43.03 8.15
C LYS A 139 -18.05 -42.62 9.63
N VAL A 140 -17.01 -41.95 10.11
CA VAL A 140 -16.91 -41.45 11.48
C VAL A 140 -17.91 -40.32 11.72
N LEU A 141 -18.00 -39.33 10.83
CA LEU A 141 -18.92 -38.20 10.97
C LEU A 141 -20.38 -38.66 11.07
N VAL A 142 -20.81 -39.49 10.12
CA VAL A 142 -22.18 -40.01 10.06
C VAL A 142 -22.46 -40.98 11.21
N GLY A 143 -21.50 -41.86 11.53
CA GLY A 143 -21.62 -42.82 12.62
C GLY A 143 -21.71 -42.14 13.99
N MET A 144 -20.86 -41.13 14.26
CA MET A 144 -20.88 -40.38 15.51
C MET A 144 -22.18 -39.59 15.70
N TYR A 145 -22.69 -38.95 14.65
CA TYR A 145 -23.97 -38.25 14.70
C TYR A 145 -25.10 -39.23 15.06
N ASN A 146 -25.17 -40.38 14.38
CA ASN A 146 -26.19 -41.38 14.68
C ASN A 146 -26.05 -41.96 16.11
N CYS A 147 -24.82 -42.22 16.58
CA CYS A 147 -24.57 -42.61 17.97
C CYS A 147 -25.20 -41.60 18.94
N ALA A 148 -24.89 -40.31 18.77
CA ALA A 148 -25.35 -39.25 19.66
C ALA A 148 -26.87 -39.03 19.57
N HIS A 149 -27.45 -39.18 18.38
CA HIS A 149 -28.90 -39.10 18.16
C HIS A 149 -29.63 -40.23 18.88
N GLU A 150 -29.20 -41.48 18.70
CA GLU A 150 -29.81 -42.64 19.34
C GLU A 150 -29.67 -42.60 20.87
N MET A 151 -28.52 -42.13 21.38
CA MET A 151 -28.28 -41.88 22.81
C MET A 151 -29.15 -40.76 23.41
N SER A 152 -29.73 -39.90 22.58
CA SER A 152 -30.58 -38.78 23.00
C SER A 152 -32.07 -39.11 22.83
N ASN A 153 -32.44 -39.80 21.76
CA ASN A 153 -33.83 -40.02 21.34
C ASN A 153 -34.30 -41.48 21.50
N GLY A 154 -33.40 -42.40 21.84
CA GLY A 154 -33.70 -43.83 22.07
C GLY A 154 -33.77 -44.69 20.81
N ASN A 155 -33.74 -44.09 19.62
CA ASN A 155 -33.78 -44.77 18.32
C ASN A 155 -32.76 -44.15 17.33
N SER A 156 -32.23 -44.96 16.40
CA SER A 156 -31.37 -44.46 15.32
C SER A 156 -32.10 -43.44 14.43
N GLU A 157 -31.35 -42.57 13.77
CA GLU A 157 -31.92 -41.63 12.80
C GLU A 157 -32.50 -42.42 11.60
N PRO A 158 -33.73 -42.13 11.14
CA PRO A 158 -34.42 -42.93 10.11
C PRO A 158 -33.66 -43.13 8.79
N SER A 159 -32.87 -42.16 8.37
CA SER A 159 -32.11 -42.17 7.11
C SER A 159 -30.74 -42.83 7.23
N TYR A 160 -30.20 -43.00 8.45
CA TYR A 160 -28.87 -43.57 8.71
C TYR A 160 -28.64 -44.94 8.04
N PRO A 161 -29.55 -45.93 8.10
CA PRO A 161 -29.32 -47.23 7.46
C PRO A 161 -29.13 -47.12 5.94
N ARG A 162 -29.91 -46.25 5.28
CA ARG A 162 -29.81 -46.02 3.84
C ARG A 162 -28.53 -45.27 3.47
N LEU A 163 -28.16 -44.28 4.28
CA LEU A 163 -26.94 -43.50 4.09
C LEU A 163 -25.68 -44.36 4.29
N GLY A 164 -25.67 -45.19 5.33
CA GLY A 164 -24.60 -46.15 5.59
C GLY A 164 -24.42 -47.16 4.47
N GLN A 165 -25.55 -47.70 3.94
CA GLN A 165 -25.52 -48.59 2.79
C GLN A 165 -24.97 -47.90 1.53
N MET A 166 -25.35 -46.65 1.27
CA MET A 166 -24.81 -45.87 0.15
C MET A 166 -23.28 -45.72 0.23
N PHE A 167 -22.73 -45.49 1.42
CA PHE A 167 -21.28 -45.36 1.60
C PHE A 167 -20.52 -46.66 1.32
N LEU A 168 -21.12 -47.81 1.63
CA LEU A 168 -20.55 -49.11 1.28
C LEU A 168 -20.62 -49.38 -0.23
N GLU A 169 -21.75 -49.03 -0.88
CA GLU A 169 -21.94 -49.18 -2.32
C GLU A 169 -20.91 -48.37 -3.14
N TYR A 170 -20.61 -47.14 -2.71
CA TYR A 170 -19.66 -46.25 -3.39
C TYR A 170 -18.25 -46.26 -2.79
N GLU A 171 -17.87 -47.30 -2.04
CA GLU A 171 -16.49 -47.46 -1.56
C GLU A 171 -15.48 -47.53 -2.73
N GLN A 172 -15.91 -48.12 -3.86
CA GLN A 172 -15.25 -48.00 -5.17
C GLN A 172 -16.16 -47.20 -6.14
N PRO A 173 -16.06 -45.86 -6.15
CA PRO A 173 -17.07 -44.99 -6.77
C PRO A 173 -17.23 -45.25 -8.27
N LEU A 174 -16.13 -45.32 -9.02
CA LEU A 174 -16.19 -45.56 -10.47
C LEU A 174 -16.85 -46.89 -10.81
N LYS A 175 -16.48 -47.98 -10.11
CA LYS A 175 -17.05 -49.30 -10.36
C LYS A 175 -18.57 -49.27 -10.21
N LYS A 176 -19.06 -48.72 -9.09
CA LYS A 176 -20.50 -48.62 -8.84
C LYS A 176 -21.19 -47.70 -9.85
N LEU A 177 -20.60 -46.55 -10.17
CA LEU A 177 -21.13 -45.63 -11.17
C LEU A 177 -21.24 -46.31 -12.55
N THR A 178 -20.24 -47.09 -12.97
CA THR A 178 -20.29 -47.77 -14.28
C THR A 178 -21.36 -48.85 -14.35
N GLU A 179 -21.65 -49.54 -13.23
CA GLU A 179 -22.78 -50.46 -13.13
C GLU A 179 -24.12 -49.72 -13.26
N GLU A 180 -24.27 -48.55 -12.60
CA GLU A 180 -25.47 -47.71 -12.68
C GLU A 180 -25.69 -47.11 -14.08
N PHE A 181 -24.61 -46.72 -14.76
CA PHE A 181 -24.66 -46.13 -16.09
C PHE A 181 -24.73 -47.15 -17.23
N GLY A 182 -24.57 -48.46 -16.94
CA GLY A 182 -24.67 -49.54 -17.91
C GLY A 182 -25.91 -49.45 -18.82
N PRO A 183 -27.14 -49.37 -18.28
CA PRO A 183 -28.38 -49.18 -19.04
C PRO A 183 -28.45 -47.88 -19.86
N HIS A 184 -27.62 -46.89 -19.53
CA HIS A 184 -27.64 -45.56 -20.12
C HIS A 184 -26.52 -45.31 -21.15
N THR A 185 -25.64 -46.29 -21.35
CA THR A 185 -24.49 -46.24 -22.27
C THR A 185 -24.85 -45.60 -23.61
N LYS A 186 -25.90 -46.10 -24.28
CA LYS A 186 -26.29 -45.61 -25.61
C LYS A 186 -26.56 -44.10 -25.63
N VAL A 187 -27.35 -43.61 -24.68
CA VAL A 187 -27.80 -42.21 -24.64
C VAL A 187 -26.66 -41.27 -24.30
N VAL A 188 -25.78 -41.68 -23.38
CA VAL A 188 -24.59 -40.90 -23.02
C VAL A 188 -23.59 -40.88 -24.18
N THR A 189 -23.34 -42.01 -24.83
CA THR A 189 -22.46 -42.10 -26.00
C THR A 189 -22.95 -41.21 -27.15
N GLU A 190 -24.25 -41.20 -27.46
CA GLU A 190 -24.81 -40.31 -28.50
C GLU A 190 -24.58 -38.83 -28.17
N ALA A 191 -24.82 -38.42 -26.91
CA ALA A 191 -24.57 -37.06 -26.45
C ALA A 191 -23.07 -36.69 -26.52
N LEU A 192 -22.17 -37.59 -26.14
CA LEU A 192 -20.73 -37.32 -26.19
C LEU A 192 -20.20 -37.25 -27.64
N LEU A 193 -20.61 -38.18 -28.50
CA LEU A 193 -20.17 -38.20 -29.90
C LEU A 193 -20.60 -36.97 -30.68
N SER A 194 -21.71 -36.36 -30.31
CA SER A 194 -22.15 -35.12 -30.94
C SER A 194 -21.22 -33.92 -30.66
N LEU A 195 -20.32 -34.00 -29.67
CA LEU A 195 -19.22 -33.05 -29.46
C LEU A 195 -18.12 -33.15 -30.54
N GLN A 196 -18.10 -34.21 -31.35
CA GLN A 196 -17.14 -34.38 -32.44
C GLN A 196 -17.22 -33.25 -33.49
N MET A 197 -18.36 -32.55 -33.58
CA MET A 197 -18.53 -31.39 -34.47
C MET A 197 -17.96 -30.08 -33.89
N VAL A 198 -17.60 -30.07 -32.60
CA VAL A 198 -17.22 -28.85 -31.85
C VAL A 198 -15.83 -28.98 -31.25
N TYR A 199 -15.59 -30.01 -30.43
CA TYR A 199 -14.38 -30.13 -29.64
C TYR A 199 -13.10 -30.20 -30.50
N PRO A 200 -13.01 -30.99 -31.60
CA PRO A 200 -11.82 -31.01 -32.45
C PRO A 200 -11.48 -29.65 -33.06
N ARG A 201 -12.48 -28.93 -33.59
CA ARG A 201 -12.26 -27.60 -34.23
C ARG A 201 -11.99 -26.48 -33.23
N ARG A 202 -12.33 -26.68 -31.95
CA ARG A 202 -12.00 -25.76 -30.86
C ARG A 202 -10.64 -26.08 -30.22
N ASN A 203 -10.16 -27.32 -30.32
CA ASN A 203 -8.86 -27.77 -29.82
C ASN A 203 -7.74 -27.76 -30.88
N LEU A 204 -7.73 -26.76 -31.76
CA LEU A 204 -6.72 -26.68 -32.81
C LEU A 204 -5.36 -26.23 -32.25
N PRO A 205 -4.25 -26.63 -32.90
CA PRO A 205 -2.94 -26.08 -32.60
C PRO A 205 -2.83 -24.61 -33.02
N VAL A 206 -1.89 -23.89 -32.42
CA VAL A 206 -1.78 -22.42 -32.56
C VAL A 206 -1.45 -21.99 -33.97
N GLU A 207 -0.71 -22.80 -34.73
CA GLU A 207 -0.43 -22.54 -36.15
C GLU A 207 -1.71 -22.39 -36.97
N GLN A 208 -2.74 -23.17 -36.63
CA GLN A 208 -4.03 -23.10 -37.30
C GLN A 208 -4.87 -21.90 -36.83
N TRP A 209 -4.71 -21.47 -35.56
CA TRP A 209 -5.31 -20.22 -35.10
C TRP A 209 -4.71 -19.01 -35.82
N ARG A 210 -3.39 -19.02 -36.04
CA ARG A 210 -2.67 -17.99 -36.80
C ARG A 210 -3.10 -17.98 -38.27
N SER A 211 -3.17 -19.14 -38.92
CA SER A 211 -3.60 -19.22 -40.33
C SER A 211 -5.04 -18.80 -40.54
N ALA A 212 -5.92 -19.06 -39.57
CA ALA A 212 -7.31 -18.61 -39.57
C ALA A 212 -7.50 -17.14 -39.13
N GLN A 213 -6.44 -16.47 -38.68
CA GLN A 213 -6.48 -15.13 -38.09
C GLN A 213 -7.58 -14.99 -37.01
N LEU A 214 -7.67 -16.02 -36.16
CA LEU A 214 -8.73 -16.17 -35.15
C LEU A 214 -8.85 -14.92 -34.27
N LEU A 215 -10.09 -14.43 -34.09
CA LEU A 215 -10.47 -13.21 -33.34
C LEU A 215 -10.05 -11.86 -33.96
N SER A 216 -9.31 -11.83 -35.07
CA SER A 216 -8.91 -10.56 -35.70
C SER A 216 -10.06 -9.90 -36.44
N LEU A 217 -10.37 -8.65 -36.09
CA LEU A 217 -11.32 -7.80 -36.81
C LEU A 217 -10.71 -7.14 -38.06
N LEU A 218 -9.38 -7.14 -38.17
CA LEU A 218 -8.62 -6.53 -39.28
C LEU A 218 -8.35 -7.50 -40.43
N SER A 219 -8.59 -8.80 -40.22
CA SER A 219 -8.44 -9.85 -41.25
C SER A 219 -9.31 -9.58 -42.49
N ALA A 220 -10.54 -9.12 -42.27
CA ALA A 220 -11.49 -8.77 -43.31
C ALA A 220 -12.20 -7.44 -43.00
N PRO A 221 -11.57 -6.28 -43.27
CA PRO A 221 -12.09 -4.97 -42.90
C PRO A 221 -13.50 -4.67 -43.45
N ALA A 222 -13.79 -5.17 -44.66
CA ALA A 222 -15.12 -5.04 -45.28
C ALA A 222 -16.25 -5.74 -44.49
N ALA A 223 -15.91 -6.75 -43.67
CA ALA A 223 -16.86 -7.51 -42.85
C ALA A 223 -16.93 -7.01 -41.40
N MET A 224 -16.30 -5.87 -41.07
CA MET A 224 -16.32 -5.31 -39.70
C MET A 224 -17.73 -4.98 -39.21
N LEU A 225 -18.61 -4.50 -40.09
CA LEU A 225 -20.00 -4.19 -39.74
C LEU A 225 -20.93 -5.41 -39.79
N SER A 226 -20.51 -6.49 -40.45
CA SER A 226 -21.31 -7.71 -40.52
C SER A 226 -21.38 -8.40 -39.16
N PRO A 227 -22.54 -8.90 -38.72
CA PRO A 227 -22.62 -9.62 -37.47
C PRO A 227 -21.75 -10.88 -37.51
N ALA A 228 -21.04 -11.16 -36.42
CA ALA A 228 -20.34 -12.41 -36.24
C ALA A 228 -21.38 -13.50 -35.92
N CYS A 229 -21.86 -14.18 -36.97
CA CYS A 229 -22.84 -15.26 -36.84
C CYS A 229 -22.18 -16.61 -37.13
N CYS A 230 -22.63 -17.64 -36.41
CA CYS A 230 -22.39 -19.03 -36.79
C CYS A 230 -23.60 -19.89 -36.43
N ASP A 231 -23.68 -21.06 -37.07
CA ASP A 231 -24.76 -22.04 -36.85
C ASP A 231 -24.81 -22.58 -35.42
N THR A 232 -23.73 -22.42 -34.65
CA THR A 232 -23.55 -22.97 -33.30
C THR A 232 -23.02 -21.92 -32.32
N MET A 233 -23.67 -20.75 -32.24
CA MET A 233 -23.23 -19.59 -31.43
C MET A 233 -22.74 -19.98 -30.02
N ALA A 234 -23.58 -20.68 -29.27
CA ALA A 234 -23.27 -21.08 -27.89
C ALA A 234 -22.10 -22.06 -27.78
N CYS A 235 -21.80 -22.82 -28.84
CA CYS A 235 -20.64 -23.71 -28.89
C CYS A 235 -19.32 -22.96 -29.12
N GLU A 236 -19.32 -21.71 -29.60
CA GLU A 236 -18.08 -20.98 -29.87
C GLU A 236 -17.40 -20.47 -28.60
N TYR A 237 -18.16 -20.17 -27.55
CA TYR A 237 -17.63 -19.75 -26.26
C TYR A 237 -17.82 -20.79 -25.15
N LEU A 238 -18.38 -21.97 -25.47
CA LEU A 238 -18.40 -23.10 -24.54
C LEU A 238 -16.97 -23.47 -24.12
N SER A 239 -16.77 -23.61 -22.81
CA SER A 239 -15.46 -23.91 -22.23
C SER A 239 -14.88 -25.24 -22.73
N MET A 240 -13.62 -25.20 -23.12
CA MET A 240 -12.82 -26.37 -23.45
C MET A 240 -12.67 -27.31 -22.25
N ASP A 241 -12.44 -26.76 -21.06
CA ASP A 241 -12.29 -27.52 -19.82
C ASP A 241 -13.56 -28.32 -19.49
N VAL A 242 -14.74 -27.69 -19.69
CA VAL A 242 -16.04 -28.35 -19.49
C VAL A 242 -16.24 -29.48 -20.49
N MET A 243 -15.95 -29.26 -21.78
CA MET A 243 -16.06 -30.31 -22.80
C MET A 243 -15.09 -31.47 -22.53
N GLU A 244 -13.86 -31.19 -22.12
CA GLU A 244 -12.89 -32.21 -21.72
C GLU A 244 -13.40 -33.05 -20.56
N ARG A 245 -13.99 -32.39 -19.55
CA ARG A 245 -14.59 -33.07 -18.40
C ARG A 245 -15.73 -33.99 -18.82
N TRP A 246 -16.61 -33.54 -19.71
CA TRP A 246 -17.68 -34.36 -20.28
C TRP A 246 -17.13 -35.57 -21.02
N ILE A 247 -16.15 -35.39 -21.91
CA ILE A 247 -15.57 -36.46 -22.72
C ILE A 247 -14.86 -37.49 -21.84
N ILE A 248 -14.00 -37.03 -20.92
CA ILE A 248 -13.18 -37.93 -20.08
C ILE A 248 -14.06 -38.72 -19.11
N LEU A 249 -14.85 -38.03 -18.27
CA LEU A 249 -15.66 -38.72 -17.26
C LEU A 249 -16.84 -39.46 -17.90
N GLY A 250 -17.47 -38.90 -18.93
CA GLY A 250 -18.60 -39.53 -19.62
C GLY A 250 -18.22 -40.85 -20.29
N PHE A 251 -17.07 -40.92 -20.98
CA PHE A 251 -16.62 -42.18 -21.58
C PHE A 251 -16.08 -43.17 -20.55
N LEU A 252 -15.60 -42.74 -19.38
CA LEU A 252 -15.31 -43.65 -18.27
C LEU A 252 -16.59 -44.31 -17.72
N LEU A 253 -17.68 -43.54 -17.57
CA LEU A 253 -18.97 -44.07 -17.15
C LEU A 253 -19.58 -45.04 -18.16
N CYS A 254 -19.36 -44.79 -19.45
CA CYS A 254 -19.91 -45.58 -20.57
C CYS A 254 -18.80 -46.30 -21.36
N HIS A 255 -17.87 -46.90 -20.63
CA HIS A 255 -16.61 -47.44 -21.13
C HIS A 255 -16.74 -48.54 -22.20
N SER A 256 -17.86 -49.26 -22.25
CA SER A 256 -18.11 -50.28 -23.27
C SER A 256 -18.10 -49.68 -24.69
N SER A 257 -18.49 -48.41 -24.86
CA SER A 257 -18.43 -47.70 -26.13
C SER A 257 -17.01 -47.51 -26.65
N LEU A 258 -16.00 -47.46 -25.79
CA LEU A 258 -14.61 -47.25 -26.20
C LEU A 258 -14.01 -48.47 -26.94
N ASN A 259 -14.60 -49.64 -26.76
CA ASN A 259 -14.20 -50.86 -27.47
C ASN A 259 -15.05 -51.13 -28.70
N THR A 260 -16.30 -50.65 -28.73
CA THR A 260 -17.26 -50.95 -29.82
C THR A 260 -17.36 -49.84 -30.87
N ASN A 261 -16.96 -48.60 -30.54
CA ASN A 261 -17.08 -47.46 -31.43
C ASN A 261 -15.75 -46.70 -31.56
N ALA A 262 -15.18 -46.70 -32.76
CA ALA A 262 -13.93 -46.03 -33.06
C ALA A 262 -14.00 -44.50 -32.88
N ALA A 263 -15.13 -43.86 -33.20
CA ALA A 263 -15.29 -42.42 -33.01
C ALA A 263 -15.23 -42.03 -31.51
N SER A 264 -15.78 -42.87 -30.63
CA SER A 264 -15.70 -42.68 -29.18
C SER A 264 -14.26 -42.77 -28.68
N GLN A 265 -13.50 -43.74 -29.20
CA GLN A 265 -12.08 -43.90 -28.89
C GLN A 265 -11.27 -42.67 -29.32
N GLU A 266 -11.43 -42.20 -30.55
CA GLU A 266 -10.67 -41.06 -31.07
C GLU A 266 -10.97 -39.76 -30.30
N LEU A 267 -12.24 -39.49 -30.04
CA LEU A 267 -12.64 -38.30 -29.27
C LEU A 267 -12.08 -38.34 -27.84
N TRP A 268 -12.11 -39.51 -27.20
CA TRP A 268 -11.54 -39.71 -25.87
C TRP A 268 -10.02 -39.57 -25.84
N LYS A 269 -9.29 -40.16 -26.81
CA LYS A 269 -7.83 -40.00 -26.94
C LYS A 269 -7.43 -38.54 -27.13
N MET A 270 -8.20 -37.79 -27.92
CA MET A 270 -7.93 -36.36 -28.13
C MET A 270 -8.08 -35.55 -26.84
N ALA A 271 -9.10 -35.83 -26.02
CA ALA A 271 -9.24 -35.20 -24.71
C ALA A 271 -8.11 -35.61 -23.74
N LEU A 272 -7.72 -36.90 -23.71
CA LEU A 272 -6.58 -37.36 -22.89
C LEU A 272 -5.26 -36.67 -23.27
N ARG A 273 -5.07 -36.31 -24.55
CA ARG A 273 -3.87 -35.61 -25.03
C ARG A 273 -3.81 -34.11 -24.68
N SER A 274 -4.86 -33.56 -24.06
CA SER A 274 -4.99 -32.12 -23.79
C SER A 274 -4.54 -31.68 -22.39
N GLY A 275 -4.29 -32.62 -21.47
CA GLY A 275 -3.78 -32.27 -20.14
C GLY A 275 -3.54 -33.47 -19.24
N LEU A 276 -2.82 -33.27 -18.13
CA LEU A 276 -2.60 -34.33 -17.12
C LEU A 276 -3.68 -34.34 -16.04
N TYR A 277 -4.18 -33.15 -15.70
CA TYR A 277 -5.06 -32.93 -14.58
C TYR A 277 -6.39 -32.33 -15.03
N LEU A 278 -7.46 -32.89 -14.50
CA LEU A 278 -8.83 -32.42 -14.65
C LEU A 278 -9.34 -31.89 -13.33
N THR A 279 -10.00 -30.74 -13.36
CA THR A 279 -10.62 -30.15 -12.17
C THR A 279 -11.95 -30.85 -11.87
N LEU A 280 -12.06 -31.49 -10.71
CA LEU A 280 -13.34 -31.96 -10.20
C LEU A 280 -14.14 -30.76 -9.70
N ILE A 281 -13.55 -30.03 -8.75
CA ILE A 281 -14.10 -28.82 -8.15
C ILE A 281 -12.95 -28.02 -7.54
N ARG A 282 -12.84 -26.73 -7.90
CA ARG A 282 -11.85 -25.80 -7.32
C ARG A 282 -10.42 -26.35 -7.40
N ASP A 283 -9.76 -26.55 -6.27
CA ASP A 283 -8.39 -27.06 -6.17
C ASP A 283 -8.30 -28.61 -6.15
N GLU A 284 -9.43 -29.31 -6.14
CA GLU A 284 -9.47 -30.77 -6.18
C GLU A 284 -9.37 -31.26 -7.62
N VAL A 285 -8.22 -31.88 -7.93
CA VAL A 285 -7.91 -32.40 -9.27
C VAL A 285 -7.85 -33.92 -9.31
N ILE A 286 -8.02 -34.49 -10.50
CA ILE A 286 -7.72 -35.89 -10.83
C ILE A 286 -6.59 -35.93 -11.84
N ASN A 287 -5.57 -36.76 -11.60
CA ASN A 287 -4.65 -37.17 -12.67
C ASN A 287 -5.39 -38.16 -13.59
N ILE A 288 -5.81 -37.69 -14.77
CA ILE A 288 -6.74 -38.42 -15.63
C ILE A 288 -6.18 -39.74 -16.13
N HIS A 289 -4.88 -39.78 -16.42
CA HIS A 289 -4.20 -40.95 -16.94
C HIS A 289 -4.11 -42.03 -15.88
N LYS A 290 -3.60 -41.68 -14.69
CA LYS A 290 -3.50 -42.62 -13.58
C LYS A 290 -4.88 -43.14 -13.15
N PHE A 291 -5.85 -42.23 -13.02
CA PHE A 291 -7.21 -42.58 -12.61
C PHE A 291 -7.90 -43.52 -13.60
N SER A 292 -7.69 -43.31 -14.90
CA SER A 292 -8.23 -44.19 -15.95
C SER A 292 -7.49 -45.52 -16.01
N GLU A 293 -6.16 -45.50 -15.89
CA GLU A 293 -5.30 -46.70 -15.89
C GLU A 293 -5.67 -47.64 -14.74
N ASP A 294 -5.69 -47.12 -13.50
CA ASP A 294 -6.03 -47.89 -12.29
C ASP A 294 -7.42 -48.54 -12.40
N TYR A 295 -8.38 -47.88 -13.06
CA TYR A 295 -9.72 -48.42 -13.28
C TYR A 295 -9.74 -49.52 -14.35
N PHE A 296 -9.12 -49.28 -15.50
CA PHE A 296 -9.14 -50.24 -16.61
C PHE A 296 -8.26 -51.48 -16.38
N ASP A 297 -7.18 -51.37 -15.60
CA ASP A 297 -6.36 -52.52 -15.20
C ASP A 297 -7.17 -53.55 -14.39
N GLY A 298 -8.19 -53.09 -13.65
CA GLY A 298 -9.12 -53.96 -12.92
C GLY A 298 -10.17 -54.66 -13.79
N LEU A 299 -10.28 -54.35 -15.08
CA LEU A 299 -11.33 -54.83 -15.98
C LEU A 299 -10.79 -55.77 -17.07
N LYS A 300 -11.43 -56.93 -17.23
CA LYS A 300 -11.09 -57.86 -18.32
C LYS A 300 -11.46 -57.27 -19.68
N GLY A 301 -10.54 -57.38 -20.66
CA GLY A 301 -10.76 -56.94 -22.04
C GLY A 301 -10.35 -55.50 -22.37
N TYR A 302 -9.71 -54.78 -21.44
CA TYR A 302 -9.34 -53.36 -21.59
C TYR A 302 -7.82 -53.11 -21.75
N SER A 303 -7.00 -54.14 -21.93
CA SER A 303 -5.54 -54.01 -22.07
C SER A 303 -5.10 -53.07 -23.21
N LYS A 304 -5.83 -53.06 -24.33
CA LYS A 304 -5.59 -52.10 -25.42
C LYS A 304 -5.86 -50.66 -24.99
N ARG A 305 -6.94 -50.42 -24.24
CA ARG A 305 -7.29 -49.08 -23.73
C ARG A 305 -6.24 -48.56 -22.74
N VAL A 306 -5.67 -49.44 -21.92
CA VAL A 306 -4.55 -49.13 -21.03
C VAL A 306 -3.31 -48.69 -21.84
N ALA A 307 -3.01 -49.37 -22.95
CA ALA A 307 -1.93 -48.95 -23.85
C ALA A 307 -2.19 -47.56 -24.46
N ASP A 308 -3.43 -47.28 -24.90
CA ASP A 308 -3.81 -45.95 -25.40
C ASP A 308 -3.66 -44.85 -24.33
N ILE A 309 -3.99 -45.13 -23.07
CA ILE A 309 -3.79 -44.19 -21.95
C ILE A 309 -2.31 -43.89 -21.76
N LYS A 310 -1.44 -44.91 -21.80
CA LYS A 310 0.01 -44.74 -21.66
C LYS A 310 0.60 -43.90 -22.81
N GLU A 311 0.18 -44.18 -24.04
CA GLU A 311 0.56 -43.39 -25.22
C GLU A 311 0.14 -41.91 -25.08
N CYS A 312 -1.12 -41.66 -24.67
CA CYS A 312 -1.61 -40.29 -24.48
C CYS A 312 -0.86 -39.59 -23.35
N ARG A 313 -0.55 -40.30 -22.26
CA ARG A 313 0.23 -39.76 -21.13
C ARG A 313 1.62 -39.32 -21.57
N GLU A 314 2.33 -40.13 -22.35
CA GLU A 314 3.64 -39.79 -22.88
C GLU A 314 3.57 -38.55 -23.77
N HIS A 315 2.58 -38.49 -24.67
CA HIS A 315 2.34 -37.31 -25.50
C HIS A 315 2.14 -36.03 -24.66
N VAL A 316 1.32 -36.08 -23.62
CA VAL A 316 1.04 -34.91 -22.77
C VAL A 316 2.30 -34.42 -22.07
N VAL A 317 3.06 -35.33 -21.47
CA VAL A 317 4.29 -34.98 -20.74
C VAL A 317 5.32 -34.33 -21.65
N THR A 318 5.37 -34.72 -22.93
CA THR A 318 6.33 -34.16 -23.90
C THR A 318 5.86 -32.86 -24.56
N ASN A 319 4.58 -32.74 -24.94
CA ASN A 319 4.15 -31.69 -25.87
C ASN A 319 3.21 -30.63 -25.26
N CYS A 320 2.43 -31.00 -24.25
CA CYS A 320 1.27 -30.20 -23.83
C CYS A 320 1.68 -28.85 -23.22
N GLY A 321 2.75 -28.81 -22.41
CA GLY A 321 3.29 -27.57 -21.85
C GLY A 321 3.59 -26.51 -22.91
N ALA A 322 4.33 -26.87 -23.95
CA ALA A 322 4.67 -25.98 -25.05
C ALA A 322 3.43 -25.50 -25.84
N ILE A 323 2.49 -26.40 -26.12
CA ILE A 323 1.25 -26.06 -26.85
C ILE A 323 0.45 -24.98 -26.14
N HIS A 324 0.21 -25.14 -24.83
CA HIS A 324 -0.56 -24.17 -24.06
C HIS A 324 0.21 -22.86 -23.85
N ARG A 325 1.54 -22.90 -23.74
CA ARG A 325 2.36 -21.67 -23.72
C ARG A 325 2.17 -20.86 -25.00
N GLU A 326 2.21 -21.50 -26.16
CA GLU A 326 1.98 -20.84 -27.45
C GLU A 326 0.54 -20.30 -27.58
N LYS A 327 -0.46 -21.02 -27.07
CA LYS A 327 -1.86 -20.55 -27.05
C LYS A 327 -2.00 -19.26 -26.25
N ARG A 328 -1.41 -19.19 -25.05
CA ARG A 328 -1.40 -17.97 -24.23
C ARG A 328 -0.68 -16.81 -24.92
N HIS A 329 0.44 -17.08 -25.59
CA HIS A 329 1.16 -16.06 -26.36
C HIS A 329 0.31 -15.50 -27.52
N PHE A 330 -0.38 -16.37 -28.27
CA PHE A 330 -1.30 -15.94 -29.32
C PHE A 330 -2.46 -15.09 -28.76
N LEU A 331 -3.09 -15.56 -27.69
CA LEU A 331 -4.24 -14.88 -27.08
C LEU A 331 -3.89 -13.50 -26.55
N ARG A 332 -2.69 -13.29 -25.95
CA ARG A 332 -2.27 -11.95 -25.51
C ARG A 332 -2.33 -10.91 -26.64
N ASN A 333 -1.85 -11.28 -27.83
CA ASN A 333 -1.88 -10.39 -28.99
C ASN A 333 -3.29 -10.23 -29.55
N ALA A 334 -4.03 -11.33 -29.72
CA ALA A 334 -5.36 -11.32 -30.31
C ALA A 334 -6.39 -10.56 -29.44
N VAL A 335 -6.36 -10.78 -28.12
CA VAL A 335 -7.27 -10.12 -27.16
C VAL A 335 -6.91 -8.63 -27.03
N LYS A 336 -5.62 -8.28 -27.07
CA LYS A 336 -5.15 -6.89 -27.09
C LYS A 336 -5.61 -6.13 -28.33
N GLU A 337 -5.44 -6.72 -29.52
CA GLU A 337 -5.93 -6.14 -30.79
C GLU A 337 -7.45 -5.95 -30.74
N LEU A 338 -8.18 -7.01 -30.38
CA LEU A 338 -9.64 -6.98 -30.27
C LEU A 338 -10.11 -5.88 -29.31
N TYR A 339 -9.52 -5.81 -28.11
CA TYR A 339 -9.83 -4.78 -27.14
C TYR A 339 -9.56 -3.37 -27.69
N LYS A 340 -8.40 -3.14 -28.33
CA LYS A 340 -8.02 -1.82 -28.82
C LYS A 340 -8.96 -1.31 -29.90
N ILE A 341 -9.42 -2.19 -30.79
CA ILE A 341 -10.39 -1.84 -31.83
C ILE A 341 -11.75 -1.53 -31.22
N LEU A 342 -12.21 -2.33 -30.26
CA LEU A 342 -13.50 -2.11 -29.60
C LEU A 342 -13.50 -0.89 -28.67
N GLU A 343 -12.35 -0.56 -28.08
CA GLU A 343 -12.16 0.67 -27.30
C GLU A 343 -12.25 1.92 -28.17
N ASP A 344 -11.70 1.86 -29.39
CA ASP A 344 -11.75 2.94 -30.38
C ASP A 344 -13.16 3.07 -31.00
N GLU A 345 -13.79 1.95 -31.34
CA GLU A 345 -15.11 1.88 -31.95
C GLU A 345 -16.11 1.01 -31.15
N PRO A 346 -16.68 1.53 -30.04
CA PRO A 346 -17.59 0.77 -29.18
C PRO A 346 -18.87 0.26 -29.87
N GLY A 347 -19.26 0.89 -30.99
CA GLY A 347 -20.40 0.45 -31.80
C GLY A 347 -20.27 -0.98 -32.33
N LEU A 348 -19.04 -1.47 -32.49
CA LEU A 348 -18.76 -2.83 -32.93
C LEU A 348 -19.14 -3.90 -31.90
N LEU A 349 -19.36 -3.52 -30.63
CA LEU A 349 -19.80 -4.46 -29.59
C LEU A 349 -21.15 -5.11 -29.91
N GLY A 350 -22.02 -4.45 -30.67
CA GLY A 350 -23.26 -5.07 -31.17
C GLY A 350 -22.97 -6.25 -32.11
N PRO A 351 -22.45 -5.99 -33.34
CA PRO A 351 -22.21 -7.06 -34.31
C PRO A 351 -21.10 -8.04 -33.91
N LYS A 352 -20.16 -7.68 -33.02
CA LYS A 352 -18.98 -8.51 -32.67
C LYS A 352 -18.97 -9.01 -31.22
N ALA A 353 -20.09 -8.94 -30.50
CA ALA A 353 -20.20 -9.47 -29.13
C ALA A 353 -19.66 -10.90 -29.01
N LEU A 354 -19.96 -11.76 -29.99
CA LEU A 354 -19.50 -13.16 -30.00
C LEU A 354 -17.97 -13.28 -29.87
N PHE A 355 -17.20 -12.45 -30.58
CA PHE A 355 -15.74 -12.50 -30.53
C PHE A 355 -15.22 -12.14 -29.13
N VAL A 356 -15.90 -11.24 -28.42
CA VAL A 356 -15.56 -10.89 -27.04
C VAL A 356 -15.72 -12.10 -26.13
N PHE A 357 -16.86 -12.80 -26.18
CA PHE A 357 -17.09 -13.99 -25.35
C PHE A 357 -16.21 -15.18 -25.74
N MET A 358 -15.89 -15.36 -27.03
CA MET A 358 -14.90 -16.33 -27.47
C MET A 358 -13.51 -16.02 -26.90
N ALA A 359 -13.04 -14.77 -27.04
CA ALA A 359 -11.76 -14.31 -26.54
C ALA A 359 -11.63 -14.51 -25.02
N LEU A 360 -12.67 -14.14 -24.29
CA LEU A 360 -12.78 -14.33 -22.85
C LEU A 360 -12.73 -15.82 -22.46
N SER A 361 -13.54 -16.66 -23.12
CA SER A 361 -13.60 -18.10 -22.86
C SER A 361 -12.27 -18.79 -23.10
N PHE A 362 -11.60 -18.50 -24.23
CA PHE A 362 -10.32 -19.12 -24.55
C PHE A 362 -9.24 -18.70 -23.57
N SER A 363 -9.23 -17.42 -23.18
CA SER A 363 -8.27 -16.90 -22.20
C SER A 363 -8.49 -17.50 -20.82
N ARG A 364 -9.76 -17.62 -20.38
CA ARG A 364 -10.12 -18.28 -19.11
C ARG A 364 -9.67 -19.74 -19.10
N ASP A 365 -9.95 -20.48 -20.16
CA ASP A 365 -9.60 -21.90 -20.27
C ASP A 365 -8.07 -22.10 -20.17
N GLU A 366 -7.28 -21.27 -20.86
CA GLU A 366 -5.81 -21.33 -20.79
C GLU A 366 -5.25 -20.92 -19.42
N ILE A 367 -5.85 -19.94 -18.74
CA ILE A 367 -5.49 -19.57 -17.36
C ILE A 367 -5.81 -20.73 -16.42
N GLY A 368 -7.03 -21.29 -16.51
CA GLY A 368 -7.45 -22.43 -15.69
C GLY A 368 -6.57 -23.66 -15.91
N TRP A 369 -6.12 -23.89 -17.15
CA TRP A 369 -5.16 -24.94 -17.48
C TRP A 369 -3.80 -24.69 -16.84
N LEU A 370 -3.26 -23.47 -16.97
CA LEU A 370 -1.96 -23.12 -16.39
C LEU A 370 -1.96 -23.27 -14.87
N VAL A 371 -2.99 -22.75 -14.19
CA VAL A 371 -3.07 -22.74 -12.72
C VAL A 371 -3.04 -24.16 -12.17
N ARG A 372 -3.92 -25.05 -12.64
CA ARG A 372 -3.98 -26.43 -12.13
C ARG A 372 -2.73 -27.24 -12.44
N HIS A 373 -2.08 -27.00 -13.58
CA HIS A 373 -0.86 -27.71 -13.93
C HIS A 373 0.33 -27.15 -13.16
N SER A 374 0.49 -25.83 -13.04
CA SER A 374 1.62 -25.23 -12.31
C SER A 374 1.77 -25.72 -10.86
N GLU A 375 0.65 -25.94 -10.15
CA GLU A 375 0.65 -26.49 -8.79
C GLU A 375 0.94 -28.00 -8.74
N ASN A 376 0.52 -28.75 -9.77
CA ASN A 376 0.52 -30.22 -9.78
C ASN A 376 1.57 -30.84 -10.72
N VAL A 377 2.41 -30.03 -11.37
CA VAL A 377 3.33 -30.51 -12.41
C VAL A 377 4.32 -31.53 -11.83
N PRO A 378 4.42 -32.73 -12.43
CA PRO A 378 5.46 -33.69 -12.08
C PRO A 378 6.83 -33.15 -12.50
N LYS A 379 7.91 -33.61 -11.84
CA LYS A 379 9.28 -33.24 -12.22
C LYS A 379 9.50 -33.46 -13.73
N THR A 380 9.54 -32.36 -14.47
CA THR A 380 9.69 -32.32 -15.94
C THR A 380 11.03 -31.70 -16.30
N LYS A 381 11.50 -31.95 -17.53
CA LYS A 381 12.70 -31.31 -18.09
C LYS A 381 12.45 -29.85 -18.49
N THR A 382 11.19 -29.44 -18.70
CA THR A 382 10.79 -28.10 -19.15
C THR A 382 9.82 -27.42 -18.16
N PRO A 383 10.24 -27.15 -16.91
CA PRO A 383 9.38 -26.50 -15.91
C PRO A 383 8.91 -25.10 -16.33
N GLU A 384 9.67 -24.42 -17.19
CA GLU A 384 9.36 -23.11 -17.76
C GLU A 384 8.07 -23.06 -18.60
N ASP A 385 7.62 -24.20 -19.15
CA ASP A 385 6.38 -24.26 -19.94
C ASP A 385 5.11 -24.04 -19.08
N TYR A 386 5.23 -24.30 -17.77
CA TYR A 386 4.16 -24.24 -16.79
C TYR A 386 4.21 -22.96 -15.94
N VAL A 387 4.95 -21.96 -16.44
CA VAL A 387 5.09 -20.63 -15.84
C VAL A 387 4.87 -19.61 -16.96
N ASP A 388 4.24 -18.49 -16.65
CA ASP A 388 4.02 -17.41 -17.62
C ASP A 388 4.22 -16.05 -16.94
N SER A 389 5.36 -15.42 -17.21
CA SER A 389 5.69 -14.09 -16.66
C SER A 389 4.82 -12.97 -17.24
N GLN A 390 4.13 -13.21 -18.36
CA GLN A 390 3.31 -12.23 -19.06
C GLN A 390 1.81 -12.42 -18.81
N ILE A 391 1.43 -13.27 -17.84
CA ILE A 391 0.02 -13.57 -17.55
C ILE A 391 -0.77 -12.31 -17.11
N ALA A 392 -0.08 -11.33 -16.53
CA ALA A 392 -0.64 -10.04 -16.14
C ALA A 392 -1.32 -9.33 -17.33
N GLU A 393 -0.68 -9.35 -18.51
CA GLU A 393 -1.21 -8.71 -19.72
C GLU A 393 -2.52 -9.38 -20.17
N LEU A 394 -2.59 -10.72 -20.13
CA LEU A 394 -3.80 -11.45 -20.50
C LEU A 394 -4.95 -11.17 -19.54
N LEU A 395 -4.69 -11.25 -18.22
CA LEU A 395 -5.67 -10.94 -17.18
C LEU A 395 -6.18 -9.50 -17.32
N PHE A 396 -5.28 -8.55 -17.62
CA PHE A 396 -5.62 -7.16 -17.83
C PHE A 396 -6.61 -6.99 -18.99
N TYR A 397 -6.31 -7.51 -20.18
CA TYR A 397 -7.20 -7.32 -21.32
C TYR A 397 -8.53 -8.08 -21.18
N MET A 398 -8.54 -9.23 -20.49
CA MET A 398 -9.80 -9.88 -20.11
C MET A 398 -10.66 -8.95 -19.25
N GLN A 399 -10.08 -8.34 -18.21
CA GLN A 399 -10.81 -7.40 -17.36
C GLN A 399 -11.27 -6.17 -18.14
N ARG A 400 -10.44 -5.64 -19.04
CA ARG A 400 -10.80 -4.48 -19.88
C ARG A 400 -11.96 -4.77 -20.83
N LEU A 401 -12.02 -5.95 -21.45
CA LEU A 401 -13.17 -6.38 -22.26
C LEU A 401 -14.46 -6.47 -21.42
N ARG A 402 -14.38 -7.01 -20.19
CA ARG A 402 -15.53 -7.04 -19.25
C ARG A 402 -16.03 -5.63 -18.94
N THR A 403 -15.13 -4.72 -18.60
CA THR A 403 -15.47 -3.31 -18.33
C THR A 403 -16.07 -2.62 -19.55
N LEU A 404 -15.59 -2.94 -20.75
CA LEU A 404 -16.10 -2.35 -21.99
C LEU A 404 -17.55 -2.78 -22.27
N LEU A 405 -17.89 -4.05 -22.06
CA LEU A 405 -19.26 -4.57 -22.16
C LEU A 405 -20.20 -3.86 -21.17
N ALA A 406 -19.78 -3.74 -19.90
CA ALA A 406 -20.58 -3.06 -18.87
C ALA A 406 -20.78 -1.57 -19.19
N LYS A 407 -19.71 -0.87 -19.61
CA LYS A 407 -19.74 0.56 -19.93
C LYS A 407 -20.64 0.88 -21.13
N HIS A 408 -20.71 -0.01 -22.12
CA HIS A 408 -21.44 0.19 -23.37
C HIS A 408 -22.65 -0.73 -23.51
N ASN A 409 -23.25 -1.18 -22.40
CA ASN A 409 -24.40 -2.07 -22.40
C ASN A 409 -25.57 -1.54 -23.25
N SER A 410 -25.85 -0.24 -23.18
CA SER A 410 -26.91 0.40 -23.97
C SER A 410 -26.71 0.27 -25.49
N VAL A 411 -25.46 0.25 -25.97
CA VAL A 411 -25.12 0.04 -27.39
C VAL A 411 -25.45 -1.38 -27.82
N ILE A 412 -25.08 -2.35 -26.97
CA ILE A 412 -25.35 -3.78 -27.19
C ILE A 412 -26.86 -4.02 -27.22
N GLN A 413 -27.57 -3.51 -26.21
CA GLN A 413 -29.04 -3.62 -26.12
C GLN A 413 -29.73 -2.98 -27.33
N ARG A 414 -29.32 -1.77 -27.73
CA ARG A 414 -29.90 -1.09 -28.90
C ARG A 414 -29.76 -1.92 -30.18
N TYR A 415 -28.59 -2.50 -30.41
CA TYR A 415 -28.33 -3.35 -31.57
C TYR A 415 -29.18 -4.63 -31.54
N HIS A 416 -29.18 -5.35 -30.41
CA HIS A 416 -29.86 -6.63 -30.31
C HIS A 416 -31.39 -6.52 -30.21
N VAL A 417 -31.97 -5.43 -29.70
CA VAL A 417 -33.41 -5.18 -29.82
C VAL A 417 -33.84 -5.11 -31.28
N MET A 418 -33.09 -4.37 -32.11
CA MET A 418 -33.40 -4.29 -33.54
C MET A 418 -33.24 -5.64 -34.21
N TYR A 419 -32.18 -6.38 -33.88
CA TYR A 419 -31.93 -7.70 -34.44
C TYR A 419 -33.05 -8.70 -34.08
N LEU A 420 -33.44 -8.76 -32.80
CA LEU A 420 -34.49 -9.64 -32.31
C LEU A 420 -35.85 -9.31 -32.92
N ALA A 421 -36.21 -8.02 -32.96
CA ALA A 421 -37.51 -7.56 -33.43
C ALA A 421 -37.66 -7.65 -34.95
N GLN A 422 -36.63 -7.27 -35.71
CA GLN A 422 -36.73 -7.05 -37.17
C GLN A 422 -36.11 -8.18 -38.00
N PHE A 423 -35.31 -9.07 -37.41
CA PHE A 423 -34.70 -10.19 -38.13
C PHE A 423 -35.08 -11.53 -37.50
N ASP A 424 -34.71 -11.78 -36.24
CA ASP A 424 -34.91 -13.10 -35.62
C ASP A 424 -36.40 -13.47 -35.60
N SER A 425 -37.28 -12.55 -35.20
CA SER A 425 -38.74 -12.79 -35.16
C SER A 425 -39.31 -13.21 -36.53
N LEU A 426 -38.86 -12.59 -37.61
CA LEU A 426 -39.33 -12.85 -38.98
C LEU A 426 -38.83 -14.21 -39.47
N VAL A 427 -37.54 -14.47 -39.30
CA VAL A 427 -36.91 -15.72 -39.73
C VAL A 427 -37.45 -16.92 -38.94
N ILE A 428 -37.69 -16.75 -37.63
CA ILE A 428 -38.35 -17.76 -36.79
C ILE A 428 -39.77 -18.02 -37.32
N ASN A 429 -40.56 -16.97 -37.60
CA ASN A 429 -41.91 -17.12 -38.12
C ASN A 429 -41.92 -17.86 -39.47
N ASP A 430 -41.10 -17.46 -40.43
CA ASP A 430 -41.02 -18.12 -41.74
C ASP A 430 -40.63 -19.60 -41.60
N THR A 431 -39.70 -19.91 -40.69
CA THR A 431 -39.28 -21.28 -40.41
C THR A 431 -40.42 -22.12 -39.80
N ILE A 432 -41.18 -21.55 -38.86
CA ILE A 432 -42.32 -22.24 -38.23
C ILE A 432 -43.45 -22.49 -39.23
N GLN A 433 -43.77 -21.51 -40.08
CA GLN A 433 -44.83 -21.65 -41.11
C GLN A 433 -44.51 -22.75 -42.13
N SER A 434 -43.23 -23.09 -42.31
CA SER A 434 -42.80 -24.17 -43.21
C SER A 434 -42.99 -25.59 -42.64
N MET A 435 -43.41 -25.72 -41.38
CA MET A 435 -43.56 -27.01 -40.70
C MET A 435 -44.91 -27.69 -41.01
N TYR A 436 -44.88 -28.97 -41.39
CA TYR A 436 -46.08 -29.71 -41.81
C TYR A 436 -46.91 -30.28 -40.64
N VAL A 437 -46.28 -30.54 -39.49
CA VAL A 437 -46.93 -31.17 -38.32
C VAL A 437 -46.37 -30.53 -37.05
N CYS A 438 -47.18 -29.75 -36.34
CA CYS A 438 -46.84 -29.17 -35.04
C CYS A 438 -48.01 -29.39 -34.06
N PRO A 439 -47.81 -30.06 -32.91
CA PRO A 439 -48.87 -30.20 -31.92
C PRO A 439 -49.15 -28.87 -31.18
N GLU A 440 -50.33 -28.76 -30.56
CA GLU A 440 -50.86 -27.49 -30.02
C GLU A 440 -49.95 -26.82 -28.98
N GLU A 441 -49.43 -27.55 -27.99
CA GLU A 441 -48.55 -26.98 -26.95
C GLU A 441 -47.24 -26.44 -27.54
N GLU A 442 -46.59 -27.19 -28.43
CA GLU A 442 -45.38 -26.76 -29.13
C GLU A 442 -45.66 -25.53 -30.01
N SER A 443 -46.81 -25.49 -30.69
CA SER A 443 -47.27 -24.35 -31.49
C SER A 443 -47.50 -23.09 -30.64
N VAL A 444 -48.04 -23.25 -29.43
CA VAL A 444 -48.23 -22.13 -28.48
C VAL A 444 -46.89 -21.54 -28.04
N LEU A 445 -45.91 -22.38 -27.70
CA LEU A 445 -44.55 -21.91 -27.35
C LEU A 445 -43.88 -21.20 -28.53
N MET A 446 -43.95 -21.78 -29.72
CA MET A 446 -43.38 -21.18 -30.93
C MET A 446 -44.02 -19.82 -31.25
N SER A 447 -45.35 -19.71 -31.11
CA SER A 447 -46.08 -18.46 -31.34
C SER A 447 -45.75 -17.41 -30.26
N SER A 448 -45.55 -17.84 -29.01
CA SER A 448 -45.17 -16.93 -27.92
C SER A 448 -43.78 -16.33 -28.15
N PHE A 449 -42.82 -17.09 -28.70
CA PHE A 449 -41.51 -16.55 -29.07
C PHE A 449 -41.65 -15.39 -30.06
N ILE A 450 -42.41 -15.57 -31.14
CA ILE A 450 -42.61 -14.53 -32.16
C ILE A 450 -43.31 -13.31 -31.54
N SER A 451 -44.35 -13.54 -30.73
CA SER A 451 -45.09 -12.45 -30.08
C SER A 451 -44.21 -11.63 -29.13
N ILE A 452 -43.34 -12.28 -28.35
CA ILE A 452 -42.43 -11.59 -27.43
C ILE A 452 -41.39 -10.79 -28.21
N LEU A 453 -40.76 -11.41 -29.20
CA LEU A 453 -39.65 -10.79 -29.95
C LEU A 453 -40.12 -9.65 -30.85
N SER A 454 -41.26 -9.80 -31.54
CA SER A 454 -41.81 -8.76 -32.42
C SER A 454 -42.37 -7.54 -31.67
N ALA A 455 -42.72 -7.70 -30.39
CA ALA A 455 -43.18 -6.60 -29.55
C ALA A 455 -42.03 -5.67 -29.09
N LEU A 456 -40.77 -6.09 -29.25
CA LEU A 456 -39.62 -5.32 -28.83
C LEU A 456 -39.46 -4.05 -29.68
N SER A 457 -39.11 -2.94 -29.03
CA SER A 457 -38.88 -1.67 -29.73
C SER A 457 -37.74 -0.85 -29.14
N LEU A 458 -37.13 -0.01 -29.98
CA LEU A 458 -36.04 0.89 -29.60
C LEU A 458 -36.40 1.83 -28.44
N LYS A 459 -37.69 2.19 -28.31
CA LYS A 459 -38.17 3.07 -27.23
C LYS A 459 -37.92 2.47 -25.85
N GLN A 460 -37.96 1.15 -25.72
CA GLN A 460 -37.76 0.47 -24.44
C GLN A 460 -36.32 0.65 -23.93
N VAL A 461 -35.35 0.56 -24.85
CA VAL A 461 -33.94 0.81 -24.54
C VAL A 461 -33.70 2.28 -24.22
N GLU A 462 -34.31 3.19 -24.99
CA GLU A 462 -34.20 4.64 -24.76
C GLU A 462 -34.81 5.07 -23.42
N ASN A 463 -35.85 4.37 -22.96
CA ASN A 463 -36.48 4.56 -21.65
C ASN A 463 -35.73 3.87 -20.49
N GLY A 464 -34.73 3.03 -20.78
CA GLY A 464 -34.01 2.24 -19.77
C GLY A 464 -34.87 1.15 -19.11
N GLU A 465 -35.81 0.55 -19.86
CA GLU A 465 -36.62 -0.55 -19.37
C GLU A 465 -35.75 -1.79 -19.07
N GLU A 466 -36.04 -2.47 -17.97
CA GLU A 466 -35.42 -3.76 -17.66
C GLU A 466 -36.08 -4.88 -18.48
N PHE A 467 -35.26 -5.63 -19.21
CA PHE A 467 -35.71 -6.79 -19.98
C PHE A 467 -35.58 -8.06 -19.13
N ASP A 468 -36.52 -9.00 -19.28
CA ASP A 468 -36.41 -10.36 -18.72
C ASP A 468 -36.86 -11.39 -19.75
N PHE A 469 -35.90 -12.18 -20.24
CA PHE A 469 -36.11 -13.24 -21.21
C PHE A 469 -35.91 -14.63 -20.60
N LYS A 470 -35.77 -14.77 -19.27
CA LYS A 470 -35.56 -16.08 -18.61
C LYS A 470 -36.68 -17.07 -18.93
N ALA A 471 -37.92 -16.60 -18.98
CA ALA A 471 -39.08 -17.43 -19.34
C ALA A 471 -38.96 -17.95 -20.78
N LEU A 472 -38.62 -17.09 -21.74
CA LEU A 472 -38.42 -17.46 -23.15
C LEU A 472 -37.29 -18.49 -23.31
N ARG A 473 -36.18 -18.30 -22.59
CA ARG A 473 -35.05 -19.25 -22.59
C ARG A 473 -35.44 -20.61 -22.01
N LEU A 474 -36.20 -20.62 -20.91
CA LEU A 474 -36.71 -21.85 -20.31
C LEU A 474 -37.72 -22.55 -21.22
N ASP A 475 -38.56 -21.80 -21.92
CA ASP A 475 -39.53 -22.32 -22.89
C ASP A 475 -38.84 -22.93 -24.11
N TRP A 476 -37.72 -22.35 -24.56
CA TRP A 476 -36.89 -23.00 -25.58
C TRP A 476 -36.30 -24.32 -25.08
N LEU A 477 -35.80 -24.37 -23.85
CA LEU A 477 -35.32 -25.62 -23.23
C LEU A 477 -36.46 -26.66 -23.07
N ARG A 478 -37.68 -26.22 -22.74
CA ARG A 478 -38.88 -27.09 -22.72
C ARG A 478 -39.17 -27.66 -24.10
N LEU A 479 -39.16 -26.81 -25.12
CA LEU A 479 -39.41 -27.22 -26.50
C LEU A 479 -38.35 -28.21 -26.98
N GLN A 480 -37.07 -27.97 -26.70
CA GLN A 480 -35.99 -28.94 -26.95
C GLN A 480 -36.28 -30.28 -26.26
N ALA A 481 -36.70 -30.28 -25.01
CA ALA A 481 -37.02 -31.50 -24.28
C ALA A 481 -38.23 -32.25 -24.88
N TYR A 482 -39.26 -31.54 -25.33
CA TYR A 482 -40.47 -32.14 -25.93
C TYR A 482 -40.20 -32.77 -27.28
N THR A 483 -39.35 -32.13 -28.09
CA THR A 483 -39.06 -32.53 -29.47
C THR A 483 -37.86 -33.47 -29.61
N SER A 484 -37.16 -33.78 -28.50
CA SER A 484 -35.98 -34.65 -28.46
C SER A 484 -36.22 -36.01 -27.81
N VAL A 485 -37.47 -36.36 -27.49
CA VAL A 485 -37.80 -37.69 -26.95
C VAL A 485 -38.03 -38.71 -28.07
N SER A 486 -37.84 -40.00 -27.77
CA SER A 486 -38.12 -41.04 -28.74
C SER A 486 -39.61 -41.03 -29.13
N LYS A 487 -39.89 -41.03 -30.44
CA LYS A 487 -41.24 -40.92 -31.03
C LYS A 487 -41.98 -39.60 -30.71
N ALA A 488 -41.25 -38.49 -30.57
CA ALA A 488 -41.88 -37.17 -30.52
C ALA A 488 -42.70 -36.92 -31.81
N ALA A 489 -43.87 -36.28 -31.68
CA ALA A 489 -44.72 -35.94 -32.84
C ALA A 489 -44.05 -34.89 -33.75
N LEU A 490 -43.25 -34.01 -33.15
CA LEU A 490 -42.34 -33.10 -33.83
C LEU A 490 -40.92 -33.44 -33.37
N ALA A 491 -40.06 -33.88 -34.29
CA ALA A 491 -38.67 -34.23 -33.98
C ALA A 491 -37.72 -33.10 -34.40
N LEU A 492 -37.04 -32.45 -33.44
CA LEU A 492 -36.17 -31.29 -33.74
C LEU A 492 -35.01 -31.63 -34.67
N LYS A 493 -34.57 -32.88 -34.68
CA LYS A 493 -33.51 -33.36 -35.60
C LYS A 493 -33.91 -33.24 -37.08
N GLU A 494 -35.21 -33.27 -37.39
CA GLU A 494 -35.73 -33.09 -38.76
C GLU A 494 -35.82 -31.62 -39.17
N TYR A 495 -35.71 -30.69 -38.20
CA TYR A 495 -35.79 -29.23 -38.40
C TYR A 495 -34.54 -28.54 -37.83
N PRO A 496 -33.33 -28.81 -38.39
CA PRO A 496 -32.08 -28.26 -37.86
C PRO A 496 -31.99 -26.73 -37.97
N ASP A 497 -32.64 -26.12 -38.95
CA ASP A 497 -32.59 -24.66 -39.15
C ASP A 497 -33.31 -23.92 -38.02
N LEU A 498 -34.46 -24.43 -37.55
CA LEU A 498 -35.13 -23.88 -36.36
C LEU A 498 -34.19 -23.90 -35.15
N ALA A 499 -33.49 -25.02 -34.94
CA ALA A 499 -32.56 -25.14 -33.84
C ALA A 499 -31.41 -24.12 -33.92
N LYS A 500 -30.82 -23.93 -35.10
CA LYS A 500 -29.76 -22.94 -35.33
C LYS A 500 -30.24 -21.52 -35.02
N ILE A 501 -31.37 -21.13 -35.58
CA ILE A 501 -31.94 -19.78 -35.41
C ILE A 501 -32.30 -19.54 -33.93
N MET A 502 -32.94 -20.51 -33.28
CA MET A 502 -33.28 -20.39 -31.87
C MET A 502 -32.05 -20.32 -30.97
N ASN A 503 -31.00 -21.11 -31.22
CA ASN A 503 -29.75 -21.03 -30.46
C ASN A 503 -29.03 -19.68 -30.66
N MET A 504 -29.10 -19.09 -31.85
CA MET A 504 -28.63 -17.72 -32.09
C MET A 504 -29.48 -16.69 -31.34
N THR A 505 -30.79 -16.82 -31.41
CA THR A 505 -31.76 -15.95 -30.71
C THR A 505 -31.55 -16.00 -29.20
N GLN A 506 -31.28 -17.19 -28.63
CA GLN A 506 -30.94 -17.34 -27.21
C GLN A 506 -29.74 -16.47 -26.83
N PHE A 507 -28.65 -16.53 -27.61
CA PHE A 507 -27.48 -15.69 -27.39
C PHE A 507 -27.83 -14.20 -27.46
N HIS A 508 -28.60 -13.77 -28.47
CA HIS A 508 -29.07 -12.39 -28.58
C HIS A 508 -29.92 -11.94 -27.38
N THR A 509 -30.82 -12.80 -26.87
CA THR A 509 -31.59 -12.47 -25.66
C THR A 509 -30.69 -12.32 -24.43
N ARG A 510 -29.64 -13.14 -24.28
CA ARG A 510 -28.70 -13.00 -23.14
C ARG A 510 -27.90 -11.70 -23.22
N LEU A 511 -27.63 -11.19 -24.41
CA LEU A 511 -27.01 -9.87 -24.59
C LEU A 511 -27.95 -8.70 -24.22
N MET A 512 -29.23 -8.97 -24.03
CA MET A 512 -30.21 -7.98 -23.58
C MET A 512 -30.32 -7.92 -22.05
N ASP A 513 -30.41 -9.09 -21.38
CA ASP A 513 -30.78 -9.19 -19.96
C ASP A 513 -29.83 -10.02 -19.06
N ASP A 514 -28.82 -10.71 -19.62
CA ASP A 514 -27.96 -11.67 -18.90
C ASP A 514 -26.49 -11.60 -19.32
N ILE A 515 -25.97 -10.39 -19.57
CA ILE A 515 -24.53 -10.19 -19.87
C ILE A 515 -23.67 -10.66 -18.69
N ASP A 516 -24.09 -10.38 -17.46
CA ASP A 516 -23.36 -10.81 -16.26
C ASP A 516 -23.27 -12.34 -16.16
N GLY A 517 -24.36 -13.06 -16.43
CA GLY A 517 -24.34 -14.52 -16.49
C GLY A 517 -23.43 -15.06 -17.59
N LEU A 518 -23.41 -14.41 -18.78
CA LEU A 518 -22.46 -14.74 -19.84
C LEU A 518 -21.00 -14.49 -19.43
N LEU A 519 -20.74 -13.40 -18.70
CA LEU A 519 -19.41 -13.06 -18.18
C LEU A 519 -18.93 -14.04 -17.12
N VAL A 520 -19.82 -14.56 -16.27
CA VAL A 520 -19.50 -15.64 -15.33
C VAL A 520 -19.15 -16.92 -16.11
N GLU A 521 -19.94 -17.27 -17.12
CA GLU A 521 -19.69 -18.48 -17.92
C GLU A 521 -18.36 -18.43 -18.71
N ALA A 522 -18.08 -17.29 -19.36
CA ALA A 522 -16.95 -17.13 -20.27
C ALA A 522 -15.67 -16.60 -19.60
N ALA A 523 -15.76 -15.87 -18.48
CA ALA A 523 -14.62 -15.13 -17.94
C ALA A 523 -14.43 -15.24 -16.42
N ASP A 524 -15.09 -16.19 -15.75
CA ASP A 524 -14.83 -16.45 -14.33
C ASP A 524 -13.40 -16.96 -14.10
N ILE A 525 -12.66 -16.22 -13.27
CA ILE A 525 -11.28 -16.51 -12.84
C ILE A 525 -11.19 -16.72 -11.32
N SER A 526 -12.33 -16.93 -10.65
CA SER A 526 -12.42 -17.20 -9.21
C SER A 526 -11.61 -18.42 -8.76
N ILE A 527 -11.24 -19.31 -9.69
CA ILE A 527 -10.32 -20.43 -9.46
C ILE A 527 -9.00 -19.97 -8.81
N LEU A 528 -8.52 -18.76 -9.09
CA LEU A 528 -7.30 -18.20 -8.51
C LEU A 528 -7.37 -18.05 -6.98
N CYS A 529 -8.57 -17.88 -6.41
CA CYS A 529 -8.80 -17.84 -4.95
C CYS A 529 -8.36 -19.12 -4.23
N TYR A 530 -8.43 -20.25 -4.94
CA TYR A 530 -8.11 -21.58 -4.42
C TYR A 530 -6.65 -21.97 -4.69
N TYR A 531 -5.91 -21.16 -5.47
CA TYR A 531 -4.49 -21.33 -5.75
C TYR A 531 -3.67 -20.07 -5.38
N PRO A 532 -3.73 -19.61 -4.11
CA PRO A 532 -3.10 -18.34 -3.71
C PRO A 532 -1.59 -18.33 -3.95
N ARG A 533 -0.90 -19.47 -3.77
CA ARG A 533 0.55 -19.59 -4.02
C ARG A 533 0.93 -19.36 -5.48
N VAL A 534 0.19 -19.96 -6.39
CA VAL A 534 0.39 -19.78 -7.84
C VAL A 534 0.08 -18.34 -8.21
N PHE A 535 -1.01 -17.80 -7.67
CA PHE A 535 -1.47 -16.45 -7.98
C PHE A 535 -0.49 -15.37 -7.51
N GLU A 536 0.02 -15.49 -6.27
CA GLU A 536 1.08 -14.63 -5.73
C GLU A 536 2.38 -14.76 -6.54
N LYS A 537 2.77 -15.98 -6.93
CA LYS A 537 3.95 -16.20 -7.77
C LYS A 537 3.83 -15.52 -9.15
N MET A 538 2.66 -15.63 -9.79
CA MET A 538 2.37 -14.95 -11.05
C MET A 538 2.50 -13.43 -10.91
N PHE A 539 2.01 -12.87 -9.80
CA PHE A 539 2.15 -11.45 -9.50
C PHE A 539 3.63 -11.06 -9.32
N THR A 540 4.39 -11.80 -8.50
CA THR A 540 5.81 -11.50 -8.26
C THR A 540 6.60 -11.49 -9.57
N GLN A 541 6.39 -12.48 -10.44
CA GLN A 541 7.06 -12.57 -11.74
C GLN A 541 6.71 -11.40 -12.66
N GLY A 542 5.43 -11.00 -12.70
CA GLY A 542 5.01 -9.81 -13.45
C GLY A 542 5.56 -8.51 -12.86
N SER A 543 5.83 -8.47 -11.56
CA SER A 543 6.35 -7.26 -10.90
C SER A 543 7.85 -7.02 -11.15
N GLU A 544 8.60 -8.08 -11.44
CA GLU A 544 10.02 -8.01 -11.79
C GLU A 544 10.26 -7.52 -13.24
N ASP A 545 9.29 -7.72 -14.15
CA ASP A 545 9.35 -7.27 -15.54
C ASP A 545 8.71 -5.89 -15.72
N VAL A 546 9.51 -4.89 -16.08
CA VAL A 546 9.07 -3.50 -16.28
C VAL A 546 7.94 -3.39 -17.31
N ALA A 547 7.96 -4.19 -18.38
CA ALA A 547 6.91 -4.15 -19.39
C ALA A 547 5.55 -4.67 -18.86
N MET A 548 5.57 -5.49 -17.82
CA MET A 548 4.38 -6.08 -17.20
C MET A 548 3.83 -5.24 -16.04
N GLN A 549 4.63 -4.33 -15.48
CA GLN A 549 4.24 -3.50 -14.34
C GLN A 549 2.96 -2.69 -14.56
N ARG A 550 2.71 -2.23 -15.79
CA ARG A 550 1.46 -1.54 -16.18
C ARG A 550 0.19 -2.37 -16.03
N TYR A 551 0.32 -3.71 -16.01
CA TYR A 551 -0.79 -4.64 -15.97
C TYR A 551 -1.02 -5.22 -14.56
N LEU A 552 -0.19 -4.86 -13.57
CA LEU A 552 -0.27 -5.44 -12.22
C LEU A 552 -1.61 -5.20 -11.52
N MET A 553 -2.33 -4.15 -11.88
CA MET A 553 -3.66 -3.89 -11.31
C MET A 553 -4.69 -4.98 -11.69
N ALA A 554 -4.40 -5.83 -12.69
CA ALA A 554 -5.24 -6.98 -13.02
C ALA A 554 -5.33 -8.00 -11.87
N PHE A 555 -4.32 -8.11 -10.99
CA PHE A 555 -4.31 -9.05 -9.88
C PHE A 555 -5.30 -8.64 -8.76
N PRO A 556 -5.26 -7.41 -8.20
CA PRO A 556 -6.32 -6.93 -7.31
C PRO A 556 -7.71 -7.01 -7.96
N MET A 557 -7.82 -6.67 -9.25
CA MET A 557 -9.11 -6.73 -9.97
C MET A 557 -9.65 -8.16 -10.10
N ALA A 558 -8.80 -9.17 -10.20
CA ALA A 558 -9.25 -10.56 -10.24
C ALA A 558 -9.99 -10.97 -8.94
N CYS A 559 -9.62 -10.38 -7.80
CA CYS A 559 -10.28 -10.65 -6.51
C CYS A 559 -11.75 -10.20 -6.47
N THR A 560 -12.17 -9.29 -7.36
CA THR A 560 -13.58 -8.84 -7.46
C THR A 560 -14.52 -9.96 -7.92
N HIS A 561 -13.99 -10.99 -8.60
CA HIS A 561 -14.78 -12.11 -9.12
C HIS A 561 -14.90 -13.27 -8.14
N PHE A 562 -14.17 -13.25 -7.01
CA PHE A 562 -14.06 -14.42 -6.14
C PHE A 562 -15.39 -14.79 -5.47
N ASN A 563 -16.31 -13.84 -5.34
CA ASN A 563 -17.68 -14.10 -4.87
C ASN A 563 -18.50 -15.03 -5.80
N GLN A 564 -18.18 -15.09 -7.10
CA GLN A 564 -18.87 -15.94 -8.08
C GLN A 564 -18.67 -17.45 -7.81
N SER A 565 -17.64 -17.79 -7.03
CA SER A 565 -17.33 -19.17 -6.63
C SER A 565 -18.18 -19.72 -5.48
N CYS A 566 -18.94 -18.84 -4.80
CA CYS A 566 -19.82 -19.19 -3.70
C CYS A 566 -21.16 -19.77 -4.20
N HIS A 567 -21.90 -20.42 -3.29
CA HIS A 567 -23.23 -20.96 -3.58
C HIS A 567 -24.12 -20.84 -2.34
N ASP A 568 -25.42 -20.59 -2.53
CA ASP A 568 -26.39 -20.40 -1.43
C ASP A 568 -26.57 -21.65 -0.55
N MET A 569 -26.18 -22.82 -1.07
CA MET A 569 -26.18 -24.08 -0.32
C MET A 569 -24.97 -24.22 0.60
N CYS A 570 -23.95 -23.36 0.50
CA CYS A 570 -22.80 -23.38 1.39
C CYS A 570 -22.47 -21.95 1.87
N PRO A 571 -23.33 -21.33 2.70
CA PRO A 571 -23.05 -20.00 3.24
C PRO A 571 -21.85 -19.99 4.20
N GLU A 572 -21.47 -21.15 4.76
CA GLU A 572 -20.42 -21.27 5.78
C GLU A 572 -19.03 -20.84 5.28
N GLU A 573 -18.75 -20.97 3.98
CA GLU A 573 -17.47 -20.58 3.40
C GLU A 573 -17.41 -19.12 2.92
N MET A 574 -18.54 -18.41 2.88
CA MET A 574 -18.63 -17.07 2.31
C MET A 574 -17.73 -16.08 3.04
N GLU A 575 -17.77 -16.10 4.38
CA GLU A 575 -16.93 -15.22 5.22
C GLU A 575 -15.44 -15.50 5.02
N GLU A 576 -15.06 -16.77 4.89
CA GLU A 576 -13.66 -17.17 4.72
C GLU A 576 -13.13 -16.83 3.31
N ILE A 577 -13.97 -16.95 2.27
CA ILE A 577 -13.63 -16.51 0.91
C ILE A 577 -13.52 -14.99 0.87
N GLU A 578 -14.43 -14.25 1.52
CA GLU A 578 -14.37 -12.78 1.60
C GLU A 578 -13.05 -12.32 2.25
N LYS A 579 -12.72 -12.82 3.45
CA LYS A 579 -11.46 -12.51 4.14
C LYS A 579 -10.23 -12.81 3.28
N ARG A 580 -10.23 -13.95 2.59
CA ARG A 580 -9.11 -14.35 1.71
C ARG A 580 -8.98 -13.42 0.51
N SER A 581 -10.10 -13.08 -0.12
CA SER A 581 -10.15 -12.19 -1.29
C SER A 581 -9.62 -10.80 -0.94
N LEU A 582 -10.05 -10.25 0.20
CA LEU A 582 -9.58 -8.96 0.70
C LEU A 582 -8.09 -9.01 1.05
N LYS A 583 -7.64 -10.07 1.74
CA LYS A 583 -6.22 -10.23 2.07
C LYS A 583 -5.34 -10.24 0.83
N LEU A 584 -5.70 -11.00 -0.21
CA LEU A 584 -4.94 -11.06 -1.46
C LEU A 584 -4.95 -9.69 -2.17
N CYS A 585 -6.12 -9.06 -2.28
CA CYS A 585 -6.27 -7.73 -2.89
C CYS A 585 -5.37 -6.69 -2.21
N VAL A 586 -5.43 -6.59 -0.88
CA VAL A 586 -4.60 -5.68 -0.09
C VAL A 586 -3.11 -5.97 -0.26
N THR A 587 -2.72 -7.25 -0.21
CA THR A 587 -1.31 -7.65 -0.37
C THR A 587 -0.74 -7.19 -1.71
N PHE A 588 -1.48 -7.35 -2.81
CA PHE A 588 -1.04 -6.89 -4.12
C PHE A 588 -0.97 -5.36 -4.21
N LEU A 589 -1.97 -4.65 -3.67
CA LEU A 589 -1.99 -3.19 -3.69
C LEU A 589 -0.87 -2.59 -2.86
N GLU A 590 -0.58 -3.14 -1.68
CA GLU A 590 0.55 -2.74 -0.84
C GLU A 590 1.88 -2.91 -1.57
N GLU A 591 2.06 -4.01 -2.31
CA GLU A 591 3.29 -4.29 -3.04
C GLU A 591 3.45 -3.38 -4.27
N ILE A 592 2.39 -3.13 -5.05
CA ILE A 592 2.40 -2.15 -6.16
C ILE A 592 2.72 -0.74 -5.61
N ALA A 593 2.07 -0.34 -4.52
CA ALA A 593 2.30 0.94 -3.86
C ALA A 593 3.74 1.04 -3.33
N ARG A 594 4.28 -0.02 -2.73
CA ARG A 594 5.65 -0.09 -2.22
C ARG A 594 6.68 0.06 -3.34
N GLN A 595 6.51 -0.64 -4.46
CA GLN A 595 7.41 -0.54 -5.61
C GLN A 595 7.37 0.88 -6.20
N THR A 596 6.17 1.43 -6.41
CA THR A 596 5.99 2.80 -6.93
C THR A 596 6.63 3.82 -6.00
N CYS A 597 6.38 3.73 -4.69
CA CYS A 597 6.99 4.59 -3.68
C CYS A 597 8.52 4.47 -3.67
N THR A 598 9.07 3.27 -3.83
CA THR A 598 10.53 3.05 -3.90
C THR A 598 11.14 3.81 -5.08
N VAL A 599 10.59 3.62 -6.28
CA VAL A 599 11.09 4.25 -7.50
C VAL A 599 10.96 5.78 -7.43
N VAL A 600 9.84 6.29 -6.91
CA VAL A 600 9.65 7.74 -6.70
C VAL A 600 10.72 8.31 -5.77
N LEU A 601 10.98 7.66 -4.64
CA LEU A 601 11.97 8.14 -3.67
C LEU A 601 13.41 8.00 -4.19
N GLU A 602 13.71 6.98 -4.99
CA GLU A 602 14.99 6.85 -5.69
C GLU A 602 15.19 7.97 -6.71
N ILE A 603 14.14 8.32 -7.48
CA ILE A 603 14.18 9.47 -8.40
C ILE A 603 14.45 10.75 -7.61
N CYS A 604 13.76 10.94 -6.48
CA CYS A 604 13.99 12.11 -5.62
C CYS A 604 15.42 12.14 -5.07
N ALA A 605 15.99 10.98 -4.71
CA ALA A 605 17.37 10.87 -4.24
C ALA A 605 18.39 11.25 -5.34
N GLU A 606 18.20 10.76 -6.56
CA GLU A 606 19.06 11.13 -7.69
C GLU A 606 18.93 12.61 -8.04
N GLN A 607 17.72 13.17 -8.03
CA GLN A 607 17.52 14.62 -8.21
C GLN A 607 18.17 15.43 -7.09
N CYS A 608 18.15 14.93 -5.85
CA CYS A 608 18.88 15.54 -4.74
C CYS A 608 20.39 15.51 -4.96
N ASN A 609 20.95 14.41 -5.50
CA ASN A 609 22.37 14.31 -5.84
C ASN A 609 22.77 15.30 -6.95
N LEU A 610 21.92 15.47 -7.97
CA LEU A 610 22.14 16.47 -9.02
C LEU A 610 22.08 17.90 -8.46
N ASN A 611 21.15 18.15 -7.54
CA ASN A 611 21.04 19.45 -6.87
C ASN A 611 22.26 19.72 -5.95
N ASP A 612 22.82 18.71 -5.29
CA ASP A 612 24.06 18.86 -4.50
C ASP A 612 25.23 19.37 -5.35
N GLN A 613 25.35 18.92 -6.61
CA GLN A 613 26.40 19.37 -7.54
C GLN A 613 26.31 20.87 -7.87
N LEU A 614 25.16 21.52 -7.64
CA LEU A 614 24.96 22.95 -7.84
C LEU A 614 25.41 23.81 -6.66
N LEU A 615 25.73 23.19 -5.52
CA LEU A 615 26.14 23.92 -4.32
C LEU A 615 27.50 24.60 -4.50
N ALA A 616 27.65 25.77 -3.86
CA ALA A 616 28.84 26.62 -3.98
C ALA A 616 30.16 25.89 -3.61
N LYS A 617 30.10 24.89 -2.73
CA LYS A 617 31.26 24.07 -2.32
C LYS A 617 31.99 23.43 -3.51
N HIS A 618 31.27 23.05 -4.57
CA HIS A 618 31.86 22.42 -5.76
C HIS A 618 32.59 23.41 -6.69
N CYS A 619 32.45 24.72 -6.46
CA CYS A 619 33.15 25.75 -7.22
C CYS A 619 34.59 26.02 -6.74
N ALA A 620 35.01 25.47 -5.60
CA ALA A 620 36.30 25.75 -4.97
C ALA A 620 37.50 25.44 -5.89
N ASP A 621 37.48 24.30 -6.59
CA ASP A 621 38.52 23.90 -7.54
C ASP A 621 38.67 24.91 -8.69
N THR A 622 37.55 25.45 -9.17
CA THR A 622 37.50 26.44 -10.26
C THR A 622 38.12 27.77 -9.80
N ILE A 623 37.79 28.22 -8.59
CA ILE A 623 38.35 29.45 -7.99
C ILE A 623 39.86 29.28 -7.74
N SER A 624 40.26 28.15 -7.16
CA SER A 624 41.68 27.83 -6.89
C SER A 624 42.51 27.80 -8.18
N ARG A 625 42.00 27.15 -9.23
CA ARG A 625 42.64 27.12 -10.57
C ARG A 625 42.73 28.53 -11.17
N ALA A 626 41.70 29.36 -11.05
CA ALA A 626 41.73 30.75 -11.53
C ALA A 626 42.75 31.61 -10.77
N ARG A 627 42.84 31.45 -9.44
CA ARG A 627 43.80 32.15 -8.58
C ARG A 627 45.24 31.72 -8.88
N ASN A 628 45.50 30.41 -9.00
CA ASN A 628 46.84 29.86 -9.29
C ASN A 628 47.33 30.27 -10.68
N LYS A 629 46.45 30.33 -11.69
CA LYS A 629 46.77 30.90 -13.01
C LYS A 629 47.18 32.37 -12.93
N LYS A 630 46.49 33.20 -12.12
CA LYS A 630 46.87 34.61 -11.88
C LYS A 630 48.19 34.75 -11.11
N GLN A 631 48.52 33.82 -10.21
CA GLN A 631 49.72 33.86 -9.38
C GLN A 631 50.98 33.19 -10.00
N LYS A 632 50.93 32.72 -11.27
CA LYS A 632 52.04 32.03 -11.97
C LYS A 632 52.67 30.85 -11.20
N LYS A 633 51.91 30.17 -10.33
CA LYS A 633 52.37 28.93 -9.67
C LYS A 633 52.24 27.74 -10.63
N GLN A 634 53.13 26.74 -10.50
CA GLN A 634 53.13 25.53 -11.33
C GLN A 634 51.75 24.86 -11.32
N MET A 635 51.23 24.52 -12.50
CA MET A 635 49.99 23.76 -12.64
C MET A 635 50.16 22.35 -12.05
N PRO A 636 49.11 21.78 -11.41
CA PRO A 636 49.10 20.36 -11.06
C PRO A 636 49.25 19.49 -12.32
N LYS A 637 49.85 18.30 -12.15
CA LYS A 637 50.19 17.35 -13.23
C LYS A 637 48.98 16.97 -14.10
N LYS A 638 49.21 16.80 -15.41
CA LYS A 638 48.29 16.15 -16.37
C LYS A 638 47.91 14.76 -15.84
N GLY A 639 46.66 14.59 -15.41
CA GLY A 639 46.15 13.31 -14.88
C GLY A 639 44.83 13.40 -14.12
N GLU A 640 44.42 14.59 -13.65
CA GLU A 640 43.09 14.77 -13.06
C GLU A 640 42.00 14.68 -14.13
N VAL A 641 41.10 13.71 -13.98
CA VAL A 641 39.84 13.62 -14.75
C VAL A 641 39.09 14.94 -14.57
N GLN A 642 38.77 15.62 -15.67
CA GLN A 642 37.96 16.83 -15.63
C GLN A 642 36.59 16.45 -15.07
N LYS A 643 36.23 16.98 -13.89
CA LYS A 643 34.85 16.87 -13.38
C LYS A 643 33.90 17.42 -14.44
N GLU A 644 32.95 16.59 -14.86
CA GLU A 644 31.92 16.99 -15.81
C GLU A 644 31.08 18.12 -15.21
N LYS A 645 30.61 19.03 -16.06
CA LYS A 645 29.80 20.16 -15.61
C LYS A 645 28.35 19.71 -15.41
N PRO A 646 27.64 20.20 -14.39
CA PRO A 646 26.20 19.97 -14.25
C PRO A 646 25.47 20.31 -15.56
N GLY A 647 24.57 19.43 -16.00
CA GLY A 647 23.86 19.50 -17.27
C GLY A 647 24.46 18.58 -18.35
N THR A 648 25.67 18.04 -18.17
CA THR A 648 26.27 17.09 -19.12
C THR A 648 25.52 15.75 -19.11
N GLU A 649 25.05 15.31 -17.94
CA GLU A 649 24.25 14.10 -17.76
C GLU A 649 22.92 14.14 -18.54
N SER A 650 22.41 15.35 -18.83
CA SER A 650 21.18 15.58 -19.58
C SER A 650 21.39 15.69 -21.10
N GLN A 651 22.64 15.79 -21.57
CA GLN A 651 22.97 15.91 -22.99
C GLN A 651 23.01 14.52 -23.67
N ARG A 652 21.82 13.96 -23.90
CA ARG A 652 21.68 12.66 -24.55
C ARG A 652 22.10 12.72 -26.03
N LYS A 653 23.01 11.80 -26.40
CA LYS A 653 23.45 11.60 -27.80
C LYS A 653 22.59 10.59 -28.54
N ASP A 654 22.21 9.49 -27.87
CA ASP A 654 21.44 8.39 -28.44
C ASP A 654 20.48 7.80 -27.37
N ARG A 655 19.27 7.39 -27.77
CA ARG A 655 18.28 6.72 -26.91
C ARG A 655 18.61 5.26 -26.65
N ALA A 656 19.47 4.63 -27.46
CA ALA A 656 19.98 3.29 -27.20
C ALA A 656 20.84 3.23 -25.92
N ILE A 657 21.43 4.36 -25.50
CA ILE A 657 22.16 4.49 -24.25
C ILE A 657 21.15 4.79 -23.13
N VAL A 658 20.76 3.74 -22.41
CA VAL A 658 19.80 3.80 -21.31
C VAL A 658 20.55 4.13 -20.01
N THR A 659 20.27 5.28 -19.42
CA THR A 659 20.81 5.70 -18.12
C THR A 659 20.04 5.08 -16.96
N ASN A 660 20.55 5.22 -15.73
CA ASN A 660 19.79 4.76 -14.55
C ASN A 660 18.46 5.51 -14.39
N MET A 661 18.48 6.84 -14.60
CA MET A 661 17.30 7.69 -14.59
C MET A 661 16.27 7.26 -15.64
N ASP A 662 16.70 6.83 -16.82
CA ASP A 662 15.78 6.32 -17.85
C ASP A 662 15.04 5.07 -17.40
N ARG A 663 15.75 4.13 -16.77
CA ARG A 663 15.13 2.90 -16.24
C ARG A 663 14.12 3.25 -15.16
N MET A 664 14.49 4.11 -14.21
CA MET A 664 13.60 4.53 -13.12
C MET A 664 12.36 5.27 -13.64
N HIS A 665 12.50 6.18 -14.61
CA HIS A 665 11.36 6.88 -15.20
C HIS A 665 10.46 5.96 -16.03
N LEU A 666 11.02 4.98 -16.74
CA LEU A 666 10.22 3.97 -17.44
C LEU A 666 9.41 3.14 -16.44
N THR A 667 10.07 2.58 -15.42
CA THR A 667 9.42 1.84 -14.33
C THR A 667 8.33 2.66 -13.65
N LEU A 668 8.60 3.95 -13.35
CA LEU A 668 7.61 4.85 -12.78
C LEU A 668 6.40 5.02 -13.71
N SER A 669 6.63 5.25 -15.00
CA SER A 669 5.57 5.44 -15.99
C SER A 669 4.68 4.20 -16.12
N GLU A 670 5.28 3.01 -16.19
CA GLU A 670 4.52 1.75 -16.28
C GLU A 670 3.70 1.51 -15.00
N LEU A 671 4.29 1.67 -13.81
CA LEU A 671 3.56 1.54 -12.53
C LEU A 671 2.44 2.58 -12.38
N CYS A 672 2.69 3.85 -12.74
CA CYS A 672 1.65 4.89 -12.66
C CYS A 672 0.50 4.64 -13.65
N THR A 673 0.79 4.05 -14.81
CA THR A 673 -0.23 3.64 -15.77
C THR A 673 -1.18 2.60 -15.14
N ALA A 674 -0.66 1.68 -14.31
CA ALA A 674 -1.48 0.69 -13.61
C ALA A 674 -2.53 1.33 -12.69
N PHE A 675 -2.19 2.44 -12.00
CA PHE A 675 -3.12 3.19 -11.15
C PHE A 675 -4.18 3.96 -11.93
N SER A 676 -3.88 4.38 -13.16
CA SER A 676 -4.76 5.25 -13.96
C SER A 676 -6.03 4.55 -14.44
N HIS A 677 -6.03 3.21 -14.48
CA HIS A 677 -7.13 2.44 -15.05
C HIS A 677 -8.32 2.25 -14.09
N TYR A 678 -8.10 2.32 -12.77
CA TYR A 678 -9.10 1.98 -11.75
C TYR A 678 -9.02 2.97 -10.58
N PRO A 679 -9.88 4.00 -10.53
CA PRO A 679 -9.91 4.95 -9.40
C PRO A 679 -10.36 4.27 -8.11
N ASP A 680 -11.38 3.42 -8.21
CA ASP A 680 -11.89 2.55 -7.16
C ASP A 680 -12.50 1.28 -7.77
N PHE A 681 -12.70 0.26 -6.93
CA PHE A 681 -13.46 -0.93 -7.26
C PHE A 681 -13.99 -1.62 -6.01
N THR A 682 -14.96 -2.52 -6.18
CA THR A 682 -15.60 -3.24 -5.07
C THR A 682 -15.14 -4.70 -5.02
N VAL A 683 -14.68 -5.14 -3.85
CA VAL A 683 -14.43 -6.55 -3.54
C VAL A 683 -15.43 -6.98 -2.47
N PHE A 684 -16.36 -7.88 -2.83
CA PHE A 684 -17.52 -8.21 -1.99
C PHE A 684 -18.30 -6.94 -1.62
N ASN A 685 -18.28 -6.53 -0.35
CA ASN A 685 -18.98 -5.35 0.15
C ASN A 685 -18.01 -4.20 0.50
N HIS A 686 -16.74 -4.28 0.09
CA HIS A 686 -15.69 -3.33 0.43
C HIS A 686 -15.27 -2.51 -0.78
N ILE A 687 -15.28 -1.18 -0.64
CA ILE A 687 -14.76 -0.25 -1.65
C ILE A 687 -13.26 -0.08 -1.41
N VAL A 688 -12.47 -0.33 -2.46
CA VAL A 688 -11.01 -0.28 -2.44
C VAL A 688 -10.54 0.86 -3.34
N VAL A 689 -9.69 1.74 -2.80
CA VAL A 689 -9.14 2.91 -3.51
C VAL A 689 -7.62 2.76 -3.62
N PRO A 690 -7.08 2.30 -4.77
CA PRO A 690 -5.65 2.01 -4.92
C PRO A 690 -4.70 3.19 -4.60
N ALA A 691 -5.10 4.41 -4.95
CA ALA A 691 -4.27 5.61 -4.75
C ALA A 691 -3.95 5.88 -3.26
N GLU A 692 -4.86 5.53 -2.34
CA GLU A 692 -4.66 5.74 -0.90
C GLU A 692 -3.56 4.85 -0.32
N PHE A 693 -3.35 3.64 -0.88
CA PHE A 693 -2.23 2.78 -0.50
C PHE A 693 -0.88 3.42 -0.84
N LEU A 694 -0.78 4.05 -2.02
CA LEU A 694 0.42 4.78 -2.42
C LEU A 694 0.67 6.01 -1.55
N LEU A 695 -0.37 6.79 -1.27
CA LEU A 695 -0.29 7.96 -0.38
C LEU A 695 0.21 7.59 1.01
N SER A 696 -0.36 6.56 1.63
CA SER A 696 0.05 6.10 2.96
C SER A 696 1.52 5.63 3.01
N GLN A 697 1.97 4.90 1.98
CA GLN A 697 3.36 4.46 1.84
C GLN A 697 4.32 5.63 1.61
N LEU A 698 3.94 6.60 0.78
CA LEU A 698 4.72 7.81 0.53
C LEU A 698 4.86 8.65 1.80
N GLU A 699 3.78 8.87 2.54
CA GLU A 699 3.80 9.64 3.80
C GLU A 699 4.79 9.01 4.80
N THR A 700 4.64 7.71 5.07
CA THR A 700 5.48 7.00 6.04
C THR A 700 6.95 6.99 5.64
N ARG A 701 7.26 6.74 4.36
CA ARG A 701 8.64 6.64 3.90
C ARG A 701 9.29 8.01 3.73
N LEU A 702 8.55 9.03 3.28
CA LEU A 702 9.07 10.39 3.15
C LEU A 702 9.47 10.96 4.52
N THR A 703 8.65 10.77 5.56
CA THR A 703 8.98 11.14 6.94
C THR A 703 10.32 10.53 7.38
N LYS A 704 10.50 9.21 7.17
CA LYS A 704 11.75 8.51 7.51
C LYS A 704 12.94 8.99 6.67
N THR A 705 12.73 9.29 5.38
CA THR A 705 13.78 9.81 4.49
C THR A 705 14.25 11.19 4.94
N ILE A 706 13.35 12.11 5.27
CA ILE A 706 13.71 13.46 5.75
C ILE A 706 14.57 13.38 7.01
N VAL A 707 14.17 12.56 7.99
CA VAL A 707 14.96 12.35 9.22
C VAL A 707 16.32 11.73 8.90
N ARG A 708 16.39 10.79 7.97
CA ARG A 708 17.65 10.18 7.52
C ARG A 708 18.57 11.18 6.80
N MET A 709 18.01 12.12 6.03
CA MET A 709 18.77 13.17 5.34
C MET A 709 19.46 14.14 6.31
N ALA A 710 18.92 14.32 7.52
CA ALA A 710 19.60 15.07 8.57
C ALA A 710 20.92 14.40 9.02
N ASN A 711 21.12 13.11 8.71
CA ASN A 711 22.34 12.33 8.96
C ASN A 711 22.87 12.46 10.39
N TYR A 712 21.97 12.51 11.37
CA TYR A 712 22.34 12.71 12.76
C TYR A 712 22.93 11.44 13.37
N ASN A 713 24.16 11.54 13.87
CA ASN A 713 24.83 10.46 14.58
C ASN A 713 25.13 10.90 16.02
N GLN A 714 24.49 10.26 16.99
CA GLN A 714 24.65 10.58 18.42
C GLN A 714 26.08 10.32 18.93
N THR A 715 26.80 9.35 18.35
CA THR A 715 28.15 8.99 18.82
C THR A 715 29.22 9.94 18.29
N THR A 716 29.13 10.34 17.02
CA THR A 716 30.10 11.26 16.39
C THR A 716 29.71 12.73 16.52
N HIS A 717 28.48 13.01 16.99
CA HIS A 717 27.87 14.34 16.99
C HIS A 717 27.85 15.01 15.61
N GLU A 718 27.77 14.22 14.54
CA GLU A 718 27.62 14.71 13.17
C GLU A 718 26.15 14.95 12.85
N ILE A 719 25.87 16.04 12.14
CA ILE A 719 24.56 16.36 11.57
C ILE A 719 24.77 17.13 10.25
N SER A 720 23.84 16.98 9.30
CA SER A 720 23.84 17.73 8.05
C SER A 720 23.60 19.22 8.31
N ARG A 721 24.24 20.10 7.54
CA ARG A 721 24.01 21.55 7.61
C ARG A 721 22.56 21.88 7.25
N PRO A 722 21.90 22.81 7.97
CA PRO A 722 20.53 23.22 7.66
C PRO A 722 20.31 23.59 6.19
N SER A 723 21.24 24.32 5.57
CA SER A 723 21.15 24.72 4.15
C SER A 723 21.18 23.54 3.19
N ASP A 724 22.05 22.55 3.43
CA ASP A 724 22.15 21.33 2.63
C ASP A 724 20.87 20.48 2.77
N LEU A 725 20.36 20.32 4.01
CA LEU A 725 19.11 19.60 4.25
C LEU A 725 17.91 20.29 3.59
N LEU A 726 17.82 21.62 3.70
CA LEU A 726 16.77 22.40 3.07
C LEU A 726 16.81 22.29 1.54
N ALA A 727 17.99 22.39 0.93
CA ALA A 727 18.17 22.19 -0.50
C ALA A 727 17.72 20.78 -0.93
N GLY A 728 18.03 19.76 -0.13
CA GLY A 728 17.57 18.39 -0.36
C GLY A 728 16.05 18.25 -0.25
N ILE A 729 15.43 18.80 0.79
CA ILE A 729 13.96 18.74 0.98
C ILE A 729 13.23 19.48 -0.15
N ARG A 730 13.76 20.61 -0.62
CA ARG A 730 13.22 21.34 -1.79
C ARG A 730 13.33 20.50 -3.06
N ALA A 731 14.45 19.82 -3.29
CA ALA A 731 14.62 18.92 -4.43
C ALA A 731 13.64 17.73 -4.39
N TYR A 732 13.45 17.12 -3.22
CA TYR A 732 12.44 16.08 -3.01
C TYR A 732 11.03 16.61 -3.26
N THR A 733 10.67 17.77 -2.71
CA THR A 733 9.35 18.37 -2.89
C THR A 733 9.04 18.66 -4.35
N ALA A 734 9.98 19.27 -5.08
CA ALA A 734 9.82 19.54 -6.51
C ALA A 734 9.67 18.23 -7.32
N SER A 735 10.48 17.22 -7.01
CA SER A 735 10.42 15.92 -7.69
C SER A 735 9.11 15.18 -7.39
N LEU A 736 8.63 15.21 -6.15
CA LEU A 736 7.35 14.60 -5.75
C LEU A 736 6.16 15.26 -6.46
N HIS A 737 6.17 16.58 -6.64
CA HIS A 737 5.12 17.25 -7.39
C HIS A 737 5.04 16.79 -8.85
N SER A 738 6.14 16.32 -9.46
CA SER A 738 6.10 15.74 -10.80
C SER A 738 5.26 14.45 -10.90
N LEU A 739 5.04 13.74 -9.78
CA LEU A 739 4.19 12.54 -9.74
C LEU A 739 2.72 12.86 -10.06
N SER A 740 2.26 14.08 -9.74
CA SER A 740 0.90 14.53 -10.04
C SER A 740 0.61 14.59 -11.54
N CYS A 741 1.65 14.63 -12.39
CA CYS A 741 1.50 14.53 -13.85
C CYS A 741 1.15 13.11 -14.32
N TYR A 742 1.39 12.08 -13.51
CA TYR A 742 1.19 10.67 -13.87
C TYR A 742 -0.05 10.06 -13.23
N ILE A 743 -0.36 10.44 -11.98
CA ILE A 743 -1.53 9.91 -11.24
C ILE A 743 -2.27 11.09 -10.61
N ASN A 744 -3.61 11.04 -10.63
CA ASN A 744 -4.47 12.03 -9.99
C ASN A 744 -4.44 11.90 -8.46
N ILE A 745 -3.38 12.42 -7.83
CA ILE A 745 -3.15 12.39 -6.38
C ILE A 745 -2.83 13.80 -5.87
N ASP A 746 -3.38 14.15 -4.70
CA ASP A 746 -3.06 15.41 -4.01
C ASP A 746 -1.71 15.33 -3.28
N MET A 747 -0.62 15.49 -4.03
CA MET A 747 0.74 15.55 -3.48
C MET A 747 0.96 16.76 -2.58
N THR A 748 0.21 17.85 -2.78
CA THR A 748 0.33 19.07 -1.97
C THR A 748 -0.11 18.80 -0.53
N ARG A 749 -1.24 18.09 -0.35
CA ARG A 749 -1.70 17.66 0.97
C ARG A 749 -0.67 16.75 1.65
N LEU A 750 -0.15 15.75 0.93
CA LEU A 750 0.85 14.82 1.48
C LEU A 750 2.11 15.53 1.97
N VAL A 751 2.70 16.40 1.14
CA VAL A 751 3.93 17.13 1.50
C VAL A 751 3.66 18.06 2.69
N LYS A 752 2.52 18.77 2.71
CA LYS A 752 2.15 19.63 3.84
C LYS A 752 2.02 18.85 5.15
N CYS A 753 1.36 17.68 5.12
CA CYS A 753 1.22 16.83 6.31
C CYS A 753 2.58 16.38 6.86
N VAL A 754 3.46 15.87 5.99
CA VAL A 754 4.78 15.37 6.39
C VAL A 754 5.66 16.50 6.94
N LEU A 755 5.76 17.63 6.22
CA LEU A 755 6.59 18.76 6.66
C LEU A 755 6.07 19.39 7.96
N LEU A 756 4.76 19.49 8.13
CA LEU A 756 4.18 20.00 9.37
C LEU A 756 4.51 19.10 10.56
N GLN A 757 4.45 17.77 10.40
CA GLN A 757 4.85 16.83 11.46
C GLN A 757 6.32 17.04 11.87
N GLN A 758 7.22 17.33 10.93
CA GLN A 758 8.64 17.57 11.21
C GLN A 758 8.92 18.81 12.08
N THR A 759 7.97 19.75 12.17
CA THR A 759 8.05 20.94 13.05
C THR A 759 7.74 20.64 14.52
N GLN A 760 7.16 19.48 14.82
CA GLN A 760 6.84 19.04 16.18
C GLN A 760 8.02 18.26 16.78
N PRO A 761 8.13 18.10 18.10
CA PRO A 761 9.22 17.31 18.70
C PRO A 761 9.17 15.82 18.33
N LEU A 762 7.96 15.27 18.22
CA LEU A 762 7.70 13.89 17.81
C LEU A 762 6.71 13.89 16.65
N ASP A 763 6.88 12.93 15.73
CA ASP A 763 5.92 12.69 14.66
C ASP A 763 4.66 11.95 15.17
N SER A 764 3.70 11.70 14.28
CA SER A 764 2.44 11.00 14.60
C SER A 764 2.63 9.54 15.05
N GLN A 765 3.80 8.95 14.79
CA GLN A 765 4.17 7.58 15.19
C GLN A 765 5.06 7.56 16.45
N GLY A 766 5.34 8.73 17.05
CA GLY A 766 6.23 8.88 18.20
C GLY A 766 7.73 8.87 17.87
N GLY A 767 8.10 8.98 16.59
CA GLY A 767 9.48 9.11 16.13
C GLY A 767 10.05 10.51 16.35
N GLN A 768 11.37 10.62 16.55
CA GLN A 768 12.04 11.92 16.66
C GLN A 768 12.11 12.62 15.29
N THR A 769 11.76 13.90 15.27
CA THR A 769 11.78 14.75 14.07
C THR A 769 13.09 15.54 13.95
N ILE A 770 13.30 16.17 12.79
CA ILE A 770 14.42 17.11 12.60
C ILE A 770 14.43 18.23 13.65
N THR A 771 13.27 18.68 14.14
CA THR A 771 13.17 19.68 15.21
C THR A 771 13.89 19.22 16.47
N THR A 772 13.64 17.99 16.92
CA THR A 772 14.31 17.42 18.09
C THR A 772 15.79 17.19 17.82
N LEU A 773 16.14 16.68 16.65
CA LEU A 773 17.55 16.40 16.30
C LEU A 773 18.41 17.67 16.28
N TYR A 774 17.98 18.72 15.58
CA TYR A 774 18.70 19.98 15.55
C TYR A 774 18.70 20.67 16.91
N THR A 775 17.59 20.64 17.65
CA THR A 775 17.54 21.22 19.01
C THR A 775 18.57 20.58 19.92
N ASN A 776 18.64 19.24 19.94
CA ASN A 776 19.63 18.52 20.74
C ASN A 776 21.06 18.78 20.27
N TRP A 777 21.30 18.81 18.95
CA TRP A 777 22.63 19.06 18.41
C TRP A 777 23.15 20.48 18.70
N TYR A 778 22.31 21.51 18.57
CA TYR A 778 22.74 22.88 18.91
C TYR A 778 23.04 23.04 20.39
N LEU A 779 22.28 22.37 21.27
CA LEU A 779 22.50 22.41 22.72
C LEU A 779 23.76 21.64 23.14
N GLU A 780 23.85 20.36 22.78
CA GLU A 780 24.91 19.45 23.23
C GLU A 780 26.18 19.50 22.39
N GLY A 781 26.06 19.81 21.09
CA GLY A 781 27.18 19.91 20.15
C GLY A 781 27.81 21.30 20.16
N LEU A 782 27.05 22.32 19.73
CA LEU A 782 27.57 23.68 19.52
C LEU A 782 27.68 24.47 20.83
N LEU A 783 26.57 24.66 21.55
CA LEU A 783 26.52 25.56 22.72
C LEU A 783 27.30 25.04 23.92
N ARG A 784 27.37 23.72 24.10
CA ARG A 784 28.22 23.09 25.11
C ARG A 784 29.70 23.35 24.86
N GLN A 785 30.16 23.27 23.62
CA GLN A 785 31.55 23.61 23.25
C GLN A 785 31.82 25.11 23.35
N ALA A 786 30.85 25.95 23.01
CA ALA A 786 30.95 27.40 23.21
C ALA A 786 31.04 27.79 24.70
N SER A 787 30.33 27.06 25.56
CA SER A 787 30.39 27.21 27.03
C SER A 787 31.75 26.82 27.62
N ASN A 788 32.49 25.94 26.95
CA ASN A 788 33.85 25.54 27.30
C ASN A 788 34.93 26.43 26.64
N ALA A 789 34.53 27.54 26.01
CA ALA A 789 35.40 28.46 25.28
C ALA A 789 36.20 27.81 24.13
N VAL A 790 35.72 26.70 23.57
CA VAL A 790 36.30 26.08 22.35
C VAL A 790 35.76 26.76 21.09
N ILE A 791 34.52 27.25 21.16
CA ILE A 791 33.83 27.99 20.09
C ILE A 791 33.60 29.42 20.58
N ILE A 792 33.90 30.41 19.75
CA ILE A 792 33.72 31.84 20.04
C ILE A 792 32.50 32.37 19.29
N HIS A 793 31.67 33.17 19.96
CA HIS A 793 30.69 34.01 19.27
C HIS A 793 31.39 35.20 18.62
N CYS A 794 31.25 35.36 17.30
CA CYS A 794 31.86 36.42 16.50
C CYS A 794 30.81 37.47 16.07
N PRO A 795 30.64 38.57 16.84
CA PRO A 795 29.75 39.66 16.46
C PRO A 795 30.00 40.24 15.07
N THR A 796 31.27 40.30 14.62
CA THR A 796 31.64 40.88 13.31
C THR A 796 31.09 40.09 12.13
N MET A 797 31.07 38.75 12.24
CA MET A 797 30.59 37.85 11.19
C MET A 797 29.15 37.36 11.45
N HIS A 798 28.54 37.75 12.57
CA HIS A 798 27.23 37.28 13.02
C HIS A 798 27.10 35.75 13.03
N CYS A 799 28.10 35.06 13.59
CA CYS A 799 28.13 33.60 13.69
C CYS A 799 28.98 33.12 14.88
N PHE A 800 29.01 31.81 15.11
CA PHE A 800 29.96 31.16 16.01
C PHE A 800 31.12 30.56 15.20
N MET A 801 32.35 30.63 15.71
CA MET A 801 33.56 30.15 15.02
C MET A 801 34.44 29.32 15.96
N ASN A 802 35.10 28.29 15.44
CA ASN A 802 36.01 27.47 16.23
C ASN A 802 37.33 28.20 16.52
N GLN A 803 37.88 28.01 17.72
CA GLN A 803 39.25 28.46 18.03
C GLN A 803 40.31 27.57 17.35
N THR A 804 41.44 28.16 16.97
CA THR A 804 42.61 27.48 16.41
C THR A 804 43.41 26.72 17.46
N ILE A 805 42.82 25.66 18.03
CA ILE A 805 43.48 24.72 18.94
C ILE A 805 43.68 23.38 18.21
N GLU A 806 44.85 22.75 18.36
CA GLU A 806 45.33 21.53 17.66
C GLU A 806 44.57 20.22 18.01
N ASN A 807 43.30 20.28 18.44
CA ASN A 807 42.50 19.08 18.69
C ASN A 807 41.73 18.65 17.44
N GLU A 808 41.56 17.33 17.25
CA GLU A 808 40.74 16.72 16.20
C GLU A 808 39.32 17.30 16.22
N ARG A 809 38.97 18.06 15.17
CA ARG A 809 37.68 18.75 15.06
C ARG A 809 36.66 17.86 14.37
N THR A 810 35.46 17.78 14.91
CA THR A 810 34.33 17.07 14.29
C THR A 810 33.50 17.98 13.36
N PHE A 811 33.42 19.29 13.60
CA PHE A 811 32.72 20.24 12.73
C PHE A 811 33.23 21.70 12.84
N HIS A 812 32.86 22.53 11.86
CA HIS A 812 33.11 23.98 11.80
C HIS A 812 31.85 24.75 12.21
N ALA A 813 31.87 25.46 13.34
CA ALA A 813 30.69 26.14 13.89
C ALA A 813 30.13 27.23 12.95
N GLU A 814 30.99 27.84 12.16
CA GLU A 814 30.62 28.86 11.18
C GLU A 814 29.69 28.29 10.10
N GLU A 815 29.83 27.00 9.76
CA GLU A 815 29.00 26.30 8.77
C GLU A 815 27.63 25.85 9.31
N PHE A 816 27.29 26.20 10.56
CA PHE A 816 26.00 25.85 11.18
C PHE A 816 25.31 27.03 11.87
N SER A 817 25.97 28.18 11.97
CA SER A 817 25.50 29.32 12.78
C SER A 817 25.61 30.67 12.09
N ASP A 818 26.05 30.70 10.83
CA ASP A 818 25.99 31.92 10.03
C ASP A 818 24.54 32.31 9.69
N ILE A 819 24.39 33.46 9.06
CA ILE A 819 23.07 34.02 8.72
C ILE A 819 22.29 33.06 7.80
N VAL A 820 22.96 32.41 6.84
CA VAL A 820 22.31 31.54 5.85
C VAL A 820 21.82 30.25 6.50
N GLU A 821 22.62 29.65 7.36
CA GLU A 821 22.29 28.43 8.08
C GLU A 821 21.17 28.65 9.09
N MET A 822 21.19 29.78 9.80
CA MET A 822 20.10 30.15 10.71
C MET A 822 18.80 30.38 9.93
N GLN A 823 18.85 31.07 8.78
CA GLN A 823 17.68 31.21 7.90
C GLN A 823 17.15 29.86 7.40
N ALA A 824 18.03 28.96 6.98
CA ALA A 824 17.65 27.64 6.52
C ALA A 824 17.03 26.80 7.66
N LEU A 825 17.60 26.87 8.87
CA LEU A 825 17.06 26.22 10.06
C LEU A 825 15.64 26.73 10.38
N ALA A 826 15.42 28.04 10.26
CA ALA A 826 14.11 28.63 10.50
C ALA A 826 13.05 28.17 9.49
N GLU A 827 13.41 28.03 8.21
CA GLU A 827 12.51 27.52 7.19
C GLU A 827 12.17 26.04 7.42
N LEU A 828 13.14 25.24 7.87
CA LEU A 828 12.96 23.82 8.18
C LEU A 828 12.06 23.56 9.40
N LEU A 829 12.34 24.25 10.51
CA LEU A 829 11.64 24.06 11.78
C LEU A 829 10.30 24.81 11.84
N GLY A 830 10.21 25.91 11.10
CA GLY A 830 9.09 26.83 11.15
C GLY A 830 8.83 27.39 12.56
N PRO A 831 7.68 28.05 12.76
CA PRO A 831 7.33 28.67 14.03
C PRO A 831 7.26 27.69 15.21
N TYR A 832 6.76 26.48 14.99
CA TYR A 832 6.59 25.48 16.04
C TYR A 832 7.93 24.93 16.52
N GLY A 833 8.83 24.56 15.59
CA GLY A 833 10.14 24.03 15.95
C GLY A 833 11.04 25.10 16.58
N LEU A 834 10.98 26.35 16.10
CA LEU A 834 11.73 27.46 16.70
C LEU A 834 11.26 27.80 18.11
N LYS A 835 9.95 27.67 18.38
CA LYS A 835 9.41 27.78 19.74
C LYS A 835 9.99 26.69 20.64
N PHE A 836 10.00 25.44 20.18
CA PHE A 836 10.55 24.32 20.92
C PHE A 836 12.05 24.50 21.21
N LEU A 837 12.85 24.88 20.20
CA LEU A 837 14.26 25.24 20.36
C LEU A 837 14.43 26.33 21.42
N SER A 838 13.62 27.39 21.33
CA SER A 838 13.64 28.50 22.27
C SER A 838 13.30 28.10 23.71
N GLU A 839 12.30 27.25 23.90
CA GLU A 839 11.90 26.75 25.22
C GLU A 839 13.04 25.94 25.87
N ASN A 840 13.73 25.08 25.10
CA ASN A 840 14.88 24.33 25.59
C ASN A 840 16.07 25.24 25.91
N LEU A 841 16.38 26.22 25.06
CA LEU A 841 17.41 27.22 25.35
C LEU A 841 17.12 27.96 26.66
N MET A 842 15.87 28.38 26.87
CA MET A 842 15.46 29.05 28.12
C MET A 842 15.55 28.14 29.33
N TRP A 843 15.23 26.85 29.19
CA TRP A 843 15.39 25.87 30.27
C TRP A 843 16.84 25.81 30.77
N HIS A 844 17.82 25.77 29.86
CA HIS A 844 19.24 25.82 30.23
C HIS A 844 19.62 27.12 30.93
N ILE A 845 19.09 28.27 30.51
CA ILE A 845 19.32 29.55 31.21
C ILE A 845 18.72 29.50 32.61
N THR A 846 17.49 29.02 32.78
CA THR A 846 16.85 28.89 34.11
C THR A 846 17.70 28.04 35.04
N SER A 847 18.27 26.94 34.54
CA SER A 847 19.20 26.10 35.30
C SER A 847 20.46 26.89 35.75
N GLN A 848 21.06 27.70 34.86
CA GLN A 848 22.21 28.54 35.25
C GLN A 848 21.84 29.62 36.27
N VAL A 849 20.65 30.22 36.15
CA VAL A 849 20.15 31.24 37.08
C VAL A 849 19.90 30.65 38.47
N ALA A 850 19.34 29.44 38.56
CA ALA A 850 19.15 28.75 39.83
C ALA A 850 20.49 28.53 40.57
N GLU A 851 21.53 28.16 39.83
CA GLU A 851 22.88 28.00 40.40
C GLU A 851 23.52 29.35 40.79
N LEU A 852 23.28 30.42 40.03
CA LEU A 852 23.72 31.78 40.40
C LEU A 852 23.05 32.27 41.69
N LYS A 853 21.76 31.99 41.88
CA LYS A 853 21.04 32.33 43.12
C LYS A 853 21.69 31.68 44.35
N LYS A 854 22.11 30.41 44.25
CA LYS A 854 22.83 29.72 45.33
C LYS A 854 24.12 30.44 45.71
N LEU A 855 24.92 30.84 44.72
CA LEU A 855 26.17 31.59 44.95
C LEU A 855 25.92 32.95 45.63
N VAL A 856 24.83 33.64 45.26
CA VAL A 856 24.43 34.91 45.89
C VAL A 856 24.03 34.69 47.35
N ILE A 857 23.28 33.62 47.64
CA ILE A 857 22.86 33.26 49.00
C ILE A 857 24.08 32.95 49.88
N GLU A 858 25.05 32.19 49.36
CA GLU A 858 26.31 31.85 50.06
C GLU A 858 27.13 33.09 50.44
N ASN A 859 27.07 34.15 49.64
CA ASN A 859 27.85 35.39 49.84
C ASN A 859 27.01 36.59 50.29
N MET A 860 25.76 36.36 50.73
CA MET A 860 24.76 37.41 50.92
C MET A 860 25.24 38.54 51.85
N ASP A 861 25.83 38.21 53.00
CA ASP A 861 26.26 39.21 53.99
C ASP A 861 27.40 40.11 53.48
N THR A 862 28.31 39.53 52.69
CA THR A 862 29.42 40.26 52.06
C THR A 862 28.89 41.17 50.95
N LEU A 863 27.98 40.67 50.10
CA LEU A 863 27.40 41.44 49.00
C LEU A 863 26.55 42.62 49.47
N VAL A 864 25.79 42.46 50.57
CA VAL A 864 25.04 43.56 51.20
C VAL A 864 25.99 44.66 51.69
N GLN A 865 27.12 44.29 52.30
CA GLN A 865 28.12 45.26 52.76
C GLN A 865 28.82 45.96 51.60
N MET A 866 29.11 45.26 50.51
CA MET A 866 29.70 45.84 49.29
C MET A 866 28.74 46.82 48.60
N ARG A 867 27.46 46.47 48.50
CA ARG A 867 26.42 47.37 47.95
C ARG A 867 26.25 48.66 48.76
N ALA A 868 26.43 48.61 50.08
CA ALA A 868 26.26 49.78 50.95
C ALA A 868 27.51 50.68 51.06
N LYS A 869 28.69 50.19 50.65
CA LYS A 869 30.00 50.85 50.90
C LYS A 869 30.89 50.89 49.65
N PHE A 870 30.32 50.87 48.45
CA PHE A 870 31.07 50.87 47.18
C PHE A 870 31.86 52.18 46.92
N ASP A 871 31.55 53.23 47.67
CA ASP A 871 32.21 54.54 47.68
C ASP A 871 33.51 54.56 48.50
N LYS A 872 33.80 53.50 49.27
CA LYS A 872 34.97 53.40 50.16
C LYS A 872 35.97 52.32 49.68
N PRO A 873 37.06 52.70 48.99
CA PRO A 873 37.95 51.77 48.29
C PRO A 873 38.68 50.79 49.22
N GLU A 874 39.18 51.25 50.38
CA GLU A 874 39.90 50.38 51.33
C GLU A 874 39.00 49.28 51.94
N THR A 875 37.73 49.60 52.22
CA THR A 875 36.77 48.62 52.71
C THR A 875 36.32 47.66 51.61
N MET A 876 36.20 48.14 50.37
CA MET A 876 35.88 47.29 49.22
C MET A 876 36.98 46.27 48.93
N ALA A 877 38.26 46.67 48.98
CA ALA A 877 39.39 45.75 48.81
C ALA A 877 39.42 44.63 49.88
N ASN A 878 39.03 44.94 51.12
CA ASN A 878 38.93 43.95 52.20
C ASN A 878 37.72 43.01 52.06
N LEU A 879 36.58 43.52 51.58
CA LEU A 879 35.40 42.71 51.30
C LEU A 879 35.61 41.81 50.07
N GLN A 880 36.36 42.29 49.07
CA GLN A 880 36.71 41.52 47.87
C GLN A 880 37.47 40.24 48.22
N LYS A 881 38.39 40.28 49.21
CA LYS A 881 39.13 39.10 49.68
C LYS A 881 38.26 38.06 50.38
N LYS A 882 37.08 38.44 50.89
CA LYS A 882 36.12 37.54 51.55
C LYS A 882 35.10 36.91 50.58
N LEU A 883 35.05 37.41 49.34
CA LEU A 883 34.11 36.98 48.33
C LEU A 883 34.65 35.72 47.64
N THR A 884 33.93 34.59 47.76
CA THR A 884 34.30 33.33 47.09
C THR A 884 33.56 33.20 45.75
N GLY A 885 33.92 32.26 44.88
CA GLY A 885 33.09 31.91 43.72
C GLY A 885 32.97 32.92 42.57
N CYS A 886 33.76 34.01 42.56
CA CYS A 886 33.70 35.06 41.53
C CYS A 886 33.87 34.52 40.09
N GLU A 887 34.79 33.58 39.88
CA GLU A 887 35.00 32.92 38.58
C GLU A 887 33.77 32.11 38.14
N ASN A 888 33.10 31.43 39.08
CA ASN A 888 31.91 30.64 38.80
C ASN A 888 30.72 31.54 38.41
N VAL A 889 30.55 32.69 39.07
CA VAL A 889 29.52 33.68 38.72
C VAL A 889 29.75 34.18 37.29
N LEU A 890 30.98 34.59 36.97
CA LEU A 890 31.34 35.08 35.64
C LEU A 890 31.18 33.99 34.58
N LYS A 891 31.66 32.77 34.83
CA LYS A 891 31.52 31.64 33.90
C LYS A 891 30.06 31.33 33.59
N ARG A 892 29.20 31.25 34.61
CA ARG A 892 27.75 30.97 34.43
C ARG A 892 27.04 32.12 33.71
N MET A 893 27.37 33.37 34.03
CA MET A 893 26.85 34.54 33.31
C MET A 893 27.31 34.57 31.86
N THR A 894 28.55 34.16 31.56
CA THR A 894 29.05 34.03 30.18
C THR A 894 28.29 32.95 29.43
N ILE A 895 28.01 31.79 30.04
CA ILE A 895 27.17 30.73 29.44
C ILE A 895 25.77 31.27 29.10
N ILE A 896 25.13 31.98 30.03
CA ILE A 896 23.84 32.64 29.79
C ILE A 896 23.96 33.59 28.60
N GLY A 897 25.01 34.40 28.56
CA GLY A 897 25.29 35.33 27.48
C GLY A 897 25.45 34.66 26.13
N VAL A 898 26.16 33.52 26.07
CA VAL A 898 26.38 32.73 24.87
C VAL A 898 25.05 32.16 24.34
N ILE A 899 24.23 31.57 25.21
CA ILE A 899 22.90 31.04 24.84
C ILE A 899 21.98 32.17 24.34
N LEU A 900 21.98 33.31 25.02
CA LEU A 900 21.21 34.48 24.60
C LEU A 900 21.73 35.09 23.30
N SER A 901 23.04 35.08 23.06
CA SER A 901 23.64 35.54 21.81
C SER A 901 23.24 34.65 20.64
N PHE A 902 23.21 33.32 20.83
CA PHE A 902 22.66 32.38 19.84
C PHE A 902 21.18 32.68 19.56
N ARG A 903 20.37 32.86 20.60
CA ARG A 903 18.97 33.30 20.45
C ARG A 903 18.86 34.67 19.78
N ARG A 904 19.82 35.58 19.96
CA ARG A 904 19.78 36.92 19.33
C ARG A 904 19.94 36.87 17.81
N HIS A 905 20.29 35.73 17.23
CA HIS A 905 20.20 35.50 15.79
C HIS A 905 18.74 35.34 15.31
N CYS A 906 17.75 35.37 16.22
CA CYS A 906 16.31 35.34 15.92
C CYS A 906 15.81 36.31 14.84
N PRO A 907 16.28 37.57 14.71
CA PRO A 907 15.87 38.44 13.60
C PRO A 907 16.20 37.83 12.23
N PHE A 908 17.31 37.10 12.13
CA PHE A 908 17.70 36.38 10.92
C PHE A 908 16.87 35.09 10.73
N LEU A 909 16.46 34.43 11.82
CA LEU A 909 15.48 33.33 11.79
C LEU A 909 14.11 33.79 11.27
N MET A 910 13.78 35.08 11.41
CA MET A 910 12.46 35.62 11.02
C MET A 910 12.39 36.08 9.56
N GLY A 911 13.52 36.35 8.90
CA GLY A 911 13.57 36.87 7.52
C GLY A 911 12.84 35.99 6.48
N PRO A 912 13.06 34.66 6.42
CA PRO A 912 12.36 33.77 5.48
C PRO A 912 10.86 33.62 5.75
N ILE A 913 10.42 33.97 6.97
CA ILE A 913 9.03 33.83 7.45
C ILE A 913 8.20 35.09 7.13
N GLU A 914 8.81 36.14 6.57
CA GLU A 914 8.12 37.37 6.15
C GLU A 914 7.07 37.15 5.05
N CYS A 915 7.18 36.06 4.27
CA CYS A 915 6.19 35.68 3.26
C CYS A 915 4.80 35.34 3.84
N LEU A 916 4.69 35.09 5.16
CA LEU A 916 3.39 34.97 5.84
C LEU A 916 2.66 36.31 6.02
N ARG A 917 3.35 37.44 5.80
CA ARG A 917 2.77 38.79 5.83
C ARG A 917 1.83 39.02 4.64
N ASP A 918 2.13 38.41 3.50
CA ASP A 918 1.34 38.52 2.25
C ASP A 918 0.01 37.74 2.28
N PHE A 919 -0.18 36.83 3.26
CA PHE A 919 -1.42 36.06 3.45
C PHE A 919 -2.38 36.70 4.47
N LEU A 920 -2.04 37.86 5.03
CA LEU A 920 -2.92 38.60 5.94
C LEU A 920 -3.76 39.62 5.14
N PRO A 921 -5.09 39.68 5.34
CA PRO A 921 -5.91 40.68 4.67
C PRO A 921 -5.45 42.11 5.05
N PRO A 922 -5.46 43.07 4.10
CA PRO A 922 -4.90 44.41 4.27
C PRO A 922 -5.56 45.24 5.38
N ASP A 923 -6.73 44.83 5.89
CA ASP A 923 -7.40 45.49 7.02
C ASP A 923 -6.70 45.28 8.38
N SER A 924 -5.69 44.40 8.44
CA SER A 924 -4.90 44.16 9.66
C SER A 924 -3.72 45.13 9.87
N ASP A 925 -3.39 45.97 8.88
CA ASP A 925 -2.33 46.99 9.00
C ASP A 925 -2.71 48.18 9.91
N VAL A 926 -4.00 48.38 10.19
CA VAL A 926 -4.49 49.52 11.00
C VAL A 926 -4.10 49.41 12.49
N LYS A 927 -3.67 48.24 12.98
CA LYS A 927 -3.30 48.04 14.40
C LYS A 927 -1.79 48.08 14.70
N VAL A 928 -0.93 48.20 13.68
CA VAL A 928 0.54 48.29 13.87
C VAL A 928 0.96 49.63 14.51
N ASN A 929 0.14 50.67 14.40
CA ASN A 929 0.43 52.01 14.95
C ASN A 929 0.23 52.15 16.47
N TYR A 930 -0.38 51.18 17.16
CA TYR A 930 -0.63 51.31 18.61
C TYR A 930 0.61 51.07 19.51
N ILE A 931 1.74 50.64 18.95
CA ILE A 931 2.98 50.37 19.71
C ILE A 931 3.93 51.59 19.75
N LYS A 932 3.65 52.67 19.00
CA LYS A 932 4.48 53.89 18.99
C LYS A 932 4.08 54.98 19.99
N THR A 933 3.03 54.80 20.79
CA THR A 933 2.61 55.79 21.80
C THR A 933 2.93 55.32 23.22
N PRO A 934 3.77 56.04 24.00
CA PRO A 934 4.20 55.64 25.33
C PRO A 934 3.16 56.09 26.38
N THR A 935 1.94 55.57 26.34
CA THR A 935 0.94 55.81 27.40
C THR A 935 -0.08 54.68 27.48
N ALA A 936 0.22 53.59 28.20
CA ALA A 936 -0.81 52.68 28.72
C ALA A 936 -0.26 51.87 29.90
N THR A 937 -0.87 52.07 31.06
CA THR A 937 -0.48 51.63 32.41
C THR A 937 -0.88 50.19 32.77
N ASN A 938 -1.09 49.28 31.81
CA ASN A 938 -1.46 47.88 32.10
C ASN A 938 -0.58 46.88 31.34
N HIS A 939 0.41 46.32 32.02
CA HIS A 939 1.41 45.38 31.46
C HIS A 939 0.93 43.91 31.36
N HIS A 940 -0.36 43.61 31.62
CA HIS A 940 -0.90 42.24 31.51
C HIS A 940 -1.71 41.96 30.23
N GLU A 941 -2.08 42.98 29.45
CA GLU A 941 -2.95 42.81 28.28
C GLU A 941 -2.23 42.79 26.93
N ILE A 942 -0.89 42.83 26.90
CA ILE A 942 -0.10 42.74 25.65
C ILE A 942 -0.09 41.29 25.07
N SER A 943 -0.71 40.33 25.76
CA SER A 943 -0.65 38.90 25.44
C SER A 943 -1.55 38.45 24.26
N THR A 944 -2.53 39.24 23.81
CA THR A 944 -3.64 38.67 23.01
C THR A 944 -4.18 39.55 21.87
N ALA A 945 -3.30 40.15 21.06
CA ALA A 945 -3.74 40.80 19.80
C ALA A 945 -2.86 40.39 18.60
N TYR A 946 -3.48 39.65 17.67
CA TYR A 946 -2.87 38.94 16.56
C TYR A 946 -2.60 39.80 15.32
N SER A 947 -1.34 39.80 14.87
CA SER A 947 -0.91 39.68 13.47
C SER A 947 0.24 38.66 13.46
N LEU A 948 0.37 37.79 12.45
CA LEU A 948 1.27 36.62 12.53
C LEU A 948 2.75 36.97 12.82
N PHE A 949 3.19 38.14 12.35
CA PHE A 949 4.51 38.72 12.63
C PHE A 949 4.68 39.09 14.12
N MET A 950 3.65 39.71 14.71
CA MET A 950 3.59 39.98 16.15
C MET A 950 3.33 38.71 16.96
N ALA A 951 2.66 37.68 16.41
CA ALA A 951 2.39 36.42 17.09
C ALA A 951 3.66 35.60 17.31
N LEU A 952 4.61 35.58 16.37
CA LEU A 952 5.91 34.92 16.57
C LEU A 952 6.82 35.71 17.53
N GLN A 953 6.85 37.04 17.41
CA GLN A 953 7.54 37.89 18.38
C GLN A 953 6.89 37.80 19.77
N ALA A 954 5.57 37.60 19.81
CA ALA A 954 4.77 37.32 21.01
C ALA A 954 4.96 35.89 21.53
N VAL A 955 5.24 34.90 20.69
CA VAL A 955 5.59 33.53 21.12
C VAL A 955 6.99 33.53 21.74
N LEU A 956 7.95 34.21 21.10
CA LEU A 956 9.29 34.42 21.64
C LEU A 956 9.26 35.26 22.93
N SER A 957 8.43 36.30 23.00
CA SER A 957 8.26 37.12 24.21
C SER A 957 7.39 36.43 25.27
N CYS A 958 6.43 35.56 24.91
CA CYS A 958 5.68 34.71 25.83
C CYS A 958 6.58 33.62 26.43
N VAL A 959 7.52 33.07 25.65
CA VAL A 959 8.60 32.23 26.19
C VAL A 959 9.49 33.04 27.14
N CYS A 960 9.81 34.30 26.85
CA CYS A 960 10.50 35.19 27.80
C CYS A 960 9.66 35.48 29.06
N VAL A 961 8.34 35.70 28.95
CA VAL A 961 7.44 35.94 30.09
C VAL A 961 7.30 34.68 30.93
N LYS A 962 7.11 33.51 30.31
CA LYS A 962 7.04 32.20 30.98
C LYS A 962 8.38 31.83 31.63
N PHE A 963 9.49 32.06 30.94
CA PHE A 963 10.84 31.99 31.49
C PHE A 963 11.00 32.89 32.71
N SER A 964 10.56 34.15 32.61
CA SER A 964 10.64 35.10 33.71
C SER A 964 9.75 34.69 34.89
N CYS A 965 8.55 34.13 34.66
CA CYS A 965 7.73 33.53 35.72
C CYS A 965 8.38 32.28 36.33
N THR A 966 9.03 31.43 35.52
CA THR A 966 9.67 30.19 35.98
C THR A 966 10.92 30.48 36.82
N ILE A 967 11.66 31.55 36.51
CA ILE A 967 12.78 32.04 37.35
C ILE A 967 12.31 32.35 38.77
N LEU A 968 11.07 32.84 38.94
CA LEU A 968 10.51 33.22 40.25
C LEU A 968 9.74 32.09 40.96
N SER A 969 9.18 31.13 40.22
CA SER A 969 8.27 30.14 40.81
C SER A 969 8.92 28.88 41.38
N THR A 970 10.26 28.78 41.45
CA THR A 970 10.93 27.54 41.89
C THR A 970 11.11 27.39 43.40
N ASP A 971 10.92 28.43 44.21
CA ASP A 971 11.08 28.33 45.67
C ASP A 971 9.98 29.13 46.41
N ASN A 972 9.55 28.66 47.57
CA ASN A 972 8.58 29.30 48.49
C ASN A 972 9.11 30.63 49.11
N SER A 973 10.00 31.35 48.43
CA SER A 973 10.61 32.58 48.92
C SER A 973 9.66 33.78 48.78
N SER A 974 9.81 34.76 49.68
CA SER A 974 9.00 35.98 49.60
C SER A 974 9.43 36.85 48.42
N SER A 975 8.49 37.61 47.83
CA SER A 975 8.79 38.53 46.72
C SER A 975 9.85 39.58 47.06
N GLU A 976 10.07 39.89 48.34
CA GLU A 976 11.12 40.80 48.80
C GLU A 976 12.50 40.15 48.86
N GLU A 977 12.59 38.89 49.30
CA GLU A 977 13.84 38.13 49.30
C GLU A 977 14.34 37.91 47.88
N GLU A 978 13.44 37.61 46.95
CA GLU A 978 13.81 37.39 45.56
C GLU A 978 14.31 38.67 44.87
N TYR A 979 13.67 39.81 45.15
CA TYR A 979 14.15 41.12 44.72
C TYR A 979 15.54 41.45 45.30
N LYS A 980 15.77 41.12 46.59
CA LYS A 980 17.08 41.28 47.23
C LYS A 980 18.13 40.43 46.53
N LEU A 981 17.85 39.17 46.22
CA LEU A 981 18.77 38.28 45.50
C LEU A 981 19.11 38.81 44.10
N THR A 982 18.13 39.30 43.34
CA THR A 982 18.37 39.90 42.02
C THR A 982 19.27 41.13 42.09
N CYS A 983 19.06 42.02 43.06
CA CYS A 983 19.92 43.18 43.25
C CYS A 983 21.36 42.78 43.63
N LEU A 984 21.50 41.81 44.54
CA LEU A 984 22.81 41.34 44.98
C LEU A 984 23.55 40.58 43.88
N LEU A 985 22.83 39.89 42.98
CA LEU A 985 23.42 39.26 41.79
C LEU A 985 24.11 40.30 40.90
N LEU A 986 23.47 41.44 40.64
CA LEU A 986 24.08 42.53 39.87
C LEU A 986 25.35 43.07 40.54
N VAL A 987 25.30 43.30 41.86
CA VAL A 987 26.47 43.73 42.63
C VAL A 987 27.59 42.70 42.53
N TYR A 988 27.26 41.41 42.65
CA TYR A 988 28.22 40.31 42.59
C TYR A 988 28.90 40.22 41.22
N ILE A 989 28.15 40.40 40.13
CA ILE A 989 28.71 40.44 38.78
C ILE A 989 29.64 41.65 38.65
N ALA A 990 29.19 42.84 39.07
CA ALA A 990 29.95 44.09 38.94
C ALA A 990 31.32 44.02 39.65
N VAL A 991 31.36 43.53 40.90
CA VAL A 991 32.60 43.40 41.67
C VAL A 991 33.49 42.25 41.22
N SER A 992 32.95 41.30 40.44
CA SER A 992 33.73 40.17 39.91
C SER A 992 34.47 40.50 38.62
N LEU A 993 34.03 41.50 37.83
CA LEU A 993 34.64 41.86 36.53
C LEU A 993 36.17 42.03 36.53
N PRO A 994 36.83 42.61 37.56
CA PRO A 994 38.29 42.75 37.57
C PRO A 994 39.05 41.42 37.51
N VAL A 995 38.46 40.33 38.02
CA VAL A 995 39.06 38.98 37.99
C VAL A 995 39.34 38.53 36.55
N LEU A 996 38.54 38.98 35.57
CA LEU A 996 38.74 38.65 34.16
C LEU A 996 40.06 39.17 33.58
N SER A 997 40.68 40.19 34.21
CA SER A 997 41.96 40.75 33.77
C SER A 997 43.16 39.82 33.98
N LEU A 998 42.98 38.81 34.84
CA LEU A 998 43.96 37.75 35.15
C LEU A 998 43.93 36.61 34.12
N ASP A 999 42.79 36.38 33.46
CA ASP A 999 42.65 35.34 32.44
C ASP A 999 43.31 35.77 31.13
N SER A 1000 44.23 34.94 30.61
CA SER A 1000 44.93 35.18 29.35
C SER A 1000 43.99 35.21 28.14
N ASN A 1001 42.86 34.51 28.20
CA ASN A 1001 41.87 34.42 27.11
C ASN A 1001 40.89 35.61 27.10
N SER A 1002 40.98 36.53 28.06
CA SER A 1002 40.17 37.76 28.10
C SER A 1002 40.69 38.86 27.16
N PHE A 1003 41.53 38.54 26.18
CA PHE A 1003 42.01 39.49 25.19
C PHE A 1003 40.92 39.79 24.15
N TYR A 1004 40.69 41.07 23.86
CA TYR A 1004 39.76 41.52 22.83
C TYR A 1004 40.40 41.45 21.44
N SER A 1005 39.82 40.66 20.54
CA SER A 1005 40.26 40.54 19.16
C SER A 1005 39.42 41.42 18.23
N ARG A 1006 40.09 42.23 17.41
CA ARG A 1006 39.45 42.99 16.32
C ARG A 1006 38.77 42.07 15.30
N GLU A 1007 39.39 40.93 14.98
CA GLU A 1007 38.87 40.02 13.96
C GLU A 1007 37.50 39.44 14.37
N TYR A 1008 37.35 39.14 15.66
CA TYR A 1008 36.11 38.58 16.20
C TYR A 1008 35.10 39.67 16.62
N GLY A 1009 35.57 40.89 16.85
CA GLY A 1009 34.75 41.95 17.45
C GLY A 1009 34.39 41.67 18.92
N GLY A 1010 35.17 40.81 19.59
CA GLY A 1010 34.89 40.27 20.92
C GLY A 1010 36.10 39.59 21.56
N HIS A 1011 35.90 38.95 22.70
CA HIS A 1011 36.94 38.30 23.51
C HIS A 1011 37.04 36.80 23.24
N GLN A 1012 38.22 36.20 23.40
CA GLN A 1012 38.42 34.77 23.09
C GLN A 1012 37.64 33.84 24.03
N ASN A 1013 37.47 34.19 25.30
CA ASN A 1013 36.67 33.43 26.26
C ASN A 1013 35.16 33.78 26.29
N ASN A 1014 34.63 34.45 25.25
CA ASN A 1014 33.22 34.84 25.14
C ASN A 1014 32.70 35.84 26.19
N ILE A 1015 33.56 36.52 26.95
CA ILE A 1015 33.10 37.47 27.99
C ILE A 1015 32.37 38.69 27.42
N HIS A 1016 32.53 39.03 26.13
CA HIS A 1016 31.67 40.03 25.48
C HIS A 1016 30.20 39.64 25.50
N CYS A 1017 29.86 38.34 25.55
CA CYS A 1017 28.48 37.87 25.69
C CYS A 1017 27.87 38.18 27.07
N LEU A 1018 28.68 38.49 28.09
CA LEU A 1018 28.19 38.97 29.40
C LEU A 1018 27.32 40.23 29.24
N THR A 1019 27.60 41.04 28.22
CA THR A 1019 26.86 42.28 27.93
C THR A 1019 25.38 41.99 27.68
N THR A 1020 25.11 40.98 26.84
CA THR A 1020 23.77 40.50 26.53
C THR A 1020 23.12 39.85 27.75
N ALA A 1021 23.89 39.06 28.52
CA ALA A 1021 23.41 38.41 29.74
C ALA A 1021 22.95 39.42 30.79
N VAL A 1022 23.79 40.41 31.13
CA VAL A 1022 23.47 41.44 32.14
C VAL A 1022 22.24 42.23 31.72
N ASN A 1023 22.16 42.67 30.48
CA ASN A 1023 21.03 43.48 30.01
C ASN A 1023 19.71 42.68 29.98
N GLN A 1024 19.69 41.52 29.32
CA GLN A 1024 18.45 40.77 29.13
C GLN A 1024 17.99 40.07 30.42
N LEU A 1025 18.90 39.55 31.24
CA LEU A 1025 18.54 38.91 32.50
C LEU A 1025 17.99 39.92 33.50
N SER A 1026 18.61 41.11 33.59
CA SER A 1026 18.11 42.20 34.44
C SER A 1026 16.75 42.69 33.98
N ALA A 1027 16.59 42.90 32.67
CA ALA A 1027 15.31 43.28 32.10
C ALA A 1027 14.22 42.24 32.44
N ALA A 1028 14.51 40.95 32.28
CA ALA A 1028 13.58 39.86 32.61
C ALA A 1028 13.20 39.83 34.10
N MET A 1029 14.20 39.80 34.99
CA MET A 1029 13.97 39.68 36.44
C MET A 1029 13.22 40.89 37.02
N PHE A 1030 13.64 42.11 36.67
CA PHE A 1030 13.01 43.32 37.20
C PHE A 1030 11.64 43.62 36.58
N THR A 1031 11.38 43.13 35.35
CA THR A 1031 10.02 43.21 34.76
C THR A 1031 9.03 42.38 35.56
N VAL A 1032 9.37 41.16 35.97
CA VAL A 1032 8.45 40.33 36.78
C VAL A 1032 8.28 40.89 38.18
N GLN A 1033 9.36 41.41 38.77
CA GLN A 1033 9.33 42.06 40.08
C GLN A 1033 8.65 43.45 40.07
N ARG A 1034 8.27 43.95 38.88
CA ARG A 1034 7.65 45.27 38.65
C ARG A 1034 8.52 46.42 39.19
N LYS A 1035 9.83 46.37 38.92
CA LYS A 1035 10.83 47.36 39.35
C LYS A 1035 11.41 48.13 38.17
N ASN A 1036 12.05 49.26 38.46
CA ASN A 1036 12.66 50.11 37.44
C ASN A 1036 14.01 49.52 36.97
N ILE A 1037 14.05 49.02 35.73
CA ILE A 1037 15.23 48.38 35.14
C ILE A 1037 16.40 49.37 34.99
N GLU A 1038 16.13 50.58 34.51
CA GLU A 1038 17.13 51.63 34.29
C GLU A 1038 17.83 52.01 35.60
N GLN A 1039 17.09 52.14 36.69
CA GLN A 1039 17.66 52.45 38.00
C GLN A 1039 18.67 51.38 38.46
N HIS A 1040 18.34 50.11 38.31
CA HIS A 1040 19.22 49.01 38.75
C HIS A 1040 20.41 48.79 37.83
N LEU A 1041 20.26 48.99 36.51
CA LEU A 1041 21.38 48.95 35.59
C LEU A 1041 22.32 50.14 35.76
N LYS A 1042 21.81 51.33 36.13
CA LYS A 1042 22.65 52.47 36.53
C LYS A 1042 23.45 52.18 37.79
N GLU A 1043 22.82 51.58 38.79
CA GLU A 1043 23.51 51.13 40.02
C GLU A 1043 24.61 50.11 39.70
N PHE A 1044 24.31 49.11 38.87
CA PHE A 1044 25.30 48.15 38.37
C PHE A 1044 26.47 48.86 37.67
N LEU A 1045 26.19 49.82 36.78
CA LEU A 1045 27.19 50.54 36.02
C LEU A 1045 28.11 51.37 36.92
N LEU A 1046 27.57 52.02 37.95
CA LEU A 1046 28.33 52.78 38.96
C LEU A 1046 29.29 51.86 39.74
N VAL A 1047 28.78 50.72 40.22
CA VAL A 1047 29.60 49.75 40.97
C VAL A 1047 30.69 49.15 40.07
N ALA A 1048 30.34 48.71 38.86
CA ALA A 1048 31.28 48.12 37.90
C ALA A 1048 32.38 49.12 37.49
N SER A 1049 32.01 50.38 37.22
CA SER A 1049 32.94 51.46 36.87
C SER A 1049 33.90 51.76 38.03
N SER A 1050 33.38 51.87 39.26
CA SER A 1050 34.19 52.09 40.46
C SER A 1050 35.21 50.97 40.66
N THR A 1051 34.80 49.71 40.54
CA THR A 1051 35.70 48.56 40.72
C THR A 1051 36.76 48.46 39.61
N LEU A 1052 36.42 48.77 38.35
CA LEU A 1052 37.37 48.75 37.24
C LEU A 1052 38.35 49.94 37.24
N LEU A 1053 37.95 51.11 37.76
CA LEU A 1053 38.85 52.25 37.97
C LEU A 1053 39.87 51.97 39.08
N GLN A 1054 39.47 51.27 40.15
CA GLN A 1054 40.39 50.82 41.20
C GLN A 1054 41.45 49.85 40.66
N LEU A 1055 41.09 48.95 39.74
CA LEU A 1055 42.05 48.10 39.02
C LEU A 1055 43.08 48.94 38.22
N GLY A 1056 42.69 50.12 37.74
CA GLY A 1056 43.55 51.05 37.00
C GLY A 1056 44.66 51.68 37.85
N GLN A 1057 44.45 51.78 39.17
CA GLN A 1057 45.33 52.43 40.14
C GLN A 1057 46.41 51.47 40.71
N ASN A 1058 46.24 50.16 40.55
CA ASN A 1058 47.22 49.16 41.00
C ASN A 1058 48.46 49.15 40.08
N SER A 1059 49.63 49.49 40.65
CA SER A 1059 50.90 49.68 39.93
C SER A 1059 51.72 48.41 39.66
N GLU A 1060 51.28 47.23 40.13
CA GLU A 1060 51.98 45.96 39.91
C GLU A 1060 51.62 45.38 38.53
N ARG A 1061 52.46 45.70 37.52
CA ARG A 1061 52.26 45.33 36.09
C ARG A 1061 52.13 43.84 35.79
N LEU A 1062 52.39 42.94 36.74
CA LEU A 1062 52.35 41.48 36.54
C LEU A 1062 50.95 40.87 36.75
N GLU A 1063 50.02 41.55 37.44
CA GLU A 1063 48.71 40.99 37.82
C GLU A 1063 47.53 41.40 36.90
N ALA A 1064 47.71 42.27 35.89
CA ALA A 1064 46.59 42.80 35.10
C ALA A 1064 46.84 42.82 33.58
N LYS A 1065 47.22 41.67 33.01
CA LYS A 1065 47.69 41.54 31.61
C LYS A 1065 46.67 41.98 30.55
N ASN A 1066 45.36 41.80 30.81
CA ASN A 1066 44.28 42.11 29.86
C ASN A 1066 43.38 43.28 30.30
N ARG A 1067 43.85 44.15 31.20
CA ARG A 1067 43.06 45.26 31.78
C ARG A 1067 42.30 46.10 30.74
N GLU A 1068 42.99 46.49 29.66
CA GLU A 1068 42.40 47.33 28.61
C GLU A 1068 41.27 46.61 27.85
N SER A 1069 41.36 45.29 27.68
CA SER A 1069 40.29 44.49 27.06
C SER A 1069 39.04 44.39 27.94
N ILE A 1070 39.20 44.40 29.26
CA ILE A 1070 38.07 44.35 30.22
C ILE A 1070 37.33 45.69 30.27
N TYR A 1071 38.04 46.82 30.13
CA TYR A 1071 37.38 48.14 30.08
C TYR A 1071 36.37 48.24 28.94
N LEU A 1072 36.64 47.58 27.81
CA LEU A 1072 35.71 47.54 26.68
C LEU A 1072 34.36 46.89 27.01
N LEU A 1073 34.27 46.04 28.03
CA LEU A 1073 32.99 45.46 28.45
C LEU A 1073 31.99 46.52 28.92
N LEU A 1074 32.43 47.59 29.58
CA LEU A 1074 31.54 48.67 30.00
C LEU A 1074 30.93 49.39 28.78
N HIS A 1075 31.74 49.62 27.75
CA HIS A 1075 31.27 50.19 26.49
C HIS A 1075 30.25 49.27 25.82
N LEU A 1076 30.57 47.97 25.69
CA LEU A 1076 29.69 46.98 25.07
C LEU A 1076 28.39 46.77 25.86
N ILE A 1077 28.41 46.85 27.20
CA ILE A 1077 27.20 46.74 28.04
C ILE A 1077 26.26 47.90 27.75
N VAL A 1078 26.80 49.12 27.62
CA VAL A 1078 26.01 50.33 27.36
C VAL A 1078 25.51 50.36 25.92
N GLU A 1079 26.33 49.96 24.95
CA GLU A 1079 25.94 49.85 23.54
C GLU A 1079 24.80 48.83 23.33
N GLU A 1080 24.84 47.72 24.05
CA GLU A 1080 23.82 46.66 23.97
C GLU A 1080 22.54 47.00 24.76
N SER A 1081 22.59 47.95 25.70
CA SER A 1081 21.47 48.23 26.60
C SER A 1081 20.54 49.30 26.05
N PRO A 1082 19.22 49.06 25.93
CA PRO A 1082 18.27 50.13 25.64
C PRO A 1082 18.00 51.04 26.86
N PHE A 1083 18.54 50.69 28.04
CA PHE A 1083 18.29 51.40 29.30
C PHE A 1083 19.48 52.26 29.76
N LEU A 1084 20.67 52.05 29.20
CA LEU A 1084 21.87 52.81 29.54
C LEU A 1084 22.27 53.69 28.37
N SER A 1085 22.83 54.86 28.65
CA SER A 1085 23.30 55.80 27.62
C SER A 1085 24.79 56.08 27.79
N GLN A 1086 25.43 56.51 26.70
CA GLN A 1086 26.84 56.91 26.72
C GLN A 1086 27.10 58.08 27.68
N ASP A 1087 26.13 58.99 27.86
CA ASP A 1087 26.22 60.08 28.84
C ASP A 1087 26.28 59.57 30.28
N MET A 1088 25.54 58.51 30.60
CA MET A 1088 25.59 57.85 31.90
C MET A 1088 26.95 57.18 32.12
N LEU A 1089 27.52 56.55 31.09
CA LEU A 1089 28.84 55.94 31.16
C LEU A 1089 29.93 56.98 31.39
N GLU A 1090 29.92 58.10 30.66
CA GLU A 1090 30.92 59.16 30.78
C GLU A 1090 30.95 59.75 32.21
N SER A 1091 29.79 59.81 32.87
CA SER A 1091 29.68 60.33 34.24
C SER A 1091 30.39 59.48 35.30
N CYS A 1092 30.60 58.19 35.04
CA CYS A 1092 31.21 57.25 35.99
C CYS A 1092 32.48 56.55 35.48
N PHE A 1093 32.75 56.58 34.17
CA PHE A 1093 33.92 56.00 33.52
C PHE A 1093 34.32 56.83 32.29
N PRO A 1094 35.42 57.61 32.34
CA PRO A 1094 35.80 58.50 31.24
C PRO A 1094 36.08 57.77 29.92
N TYR A 1095 35.45 58.19 28.82
CA TYR A 1095 35.59 57.57 27.50
C TYR A 1095 37.02 57.62 26.95
N VAL A 1096 37.86 58.55 27.43
CA VAL A 1096 39.28 58.61 27.09
C VAL A 1096 40.01 57.29 27.43
N LEU A 1097 39.61 56.62 28.52
CA LEU A 1097 40.15 55.31 28.89
C LEU A 1097 39.74 54.25 27.87
N LEU A 1098 38.45 54.23 27.48
CA LEU A 1098 37.92 53.30 26.46
C LEU A 1098 38.55 53.53 25.09
N ARG A 1099 38.71 54.79 24.67
CA ARG A 1099 39.38 55.16 23.41
C ARG A 1099 40.82 54.65 23.37
N ASN A 1100 41.56 54.80 24.47
CA ASN A 1100 42.93 54.30 24.57
C ASN A 1100 42.95 52.77 24.57
N SER A 1101 42.01 52.12 25.27
CA SER A 1101 41.87 50.66 25.25
C SER A 1101 41.56 50.12 23.85
N TYR A 1102 40.64 50.74 23.09
CA TYR A 1102 40.40 50.40 21.69
C TYR A 1102 41.65 50.60 20.83
N ARG A 1103 42.40 51.69 21.05
CA ARG A 1103 43.65 51.95 20.32
C ARG A 1103 44.69 50.85 20.57
N GLU A 1104 44.84 50.38 21.80
CA GLU A 1104 45.84 49.36 22.13
C GLU A 1104 45.48 47.97 21.60
N VAL A 1105 44.21 47.55 21.71
CA VAL A 1105 43.77 46.25 21.15
C VAL A 1105 43.67 46.24 19.62
N TYR A 1106 43.60 47.41 18.97
CA TYR A 1106 43.65 47.54 17.50
C TYR A 1106 45.07 47.76 16.94
N LYS A 1107 46.03 48.16 17.78
CA LYS A 1107 47.45 48.32 17.39
C LYS A 1107 48.20 47.01 17.25
N THR A 1108 47.76 45.95 17.92
CA THR A 1108 48.40 44.63 17.90
C THR A 1108 48.34 44.06 16.47
N PHE A 1109 49.47 44.08 15.76
CA PHE A 1109 49.58 43.83 14.32
C PHE A 1109 50.03 42.39 14.01
N ILE A 1110 49.36 41.79 13.02
CA ILE A 1110 49.81 40.77 12.03
C ILE A 1110 50.78 39.69 12.52
N HIS A 1111 50.27 38.46 12.69
CA HIS A 1111 51.10 37.26 12.51
C HIS A 1111 51.53 37.17 11.04
N THR A 1112 52.78 37.50 10.74
CA THR A 1112 53.42 37.05 9.51
C THR A 1112 53.68 35.54 9.67
N LEU A 1113 52.85 34.72 9.05
CA LEU A 1113 53.12 33.29 8.83
C LEU A 1113 54.39 33.19 7.98
N GLY A 1114 55.45 32.64 8.55
CA GLY A 1114 56.59 32.07 7.81
C GLY A 1114 56.19 30.77 7.15
#